data_AF-A0A933PUS7-F1
#
_entry.id   AF-A0A933PUS7-F1
#
_cell.length_a   1.000
_cell.length_b   1.000
_cell.length_c   1.000
_cell.angle_alpha   90.00
_cell.angle_beta   90.00
_cell.angle_gamma   90.00
#
_symmetry.space_group_name_H-M   'P 1'
#
loop_
_entity.id
_entity.type
_entity.pdbx_description
1 polymer ?
#
loop_
_entity_poly.entity_id
_entity_poly.type
_entity_poly.pdbx_seq_one_letter_code
_entity_poly.pdbx_strand_id
1 'polypeptide(L)'
;MHGNKIYFSICVLFCAFLTAVFAPAVNGAWIEEEDEQETKKVILKKKNPAVTTTRETNVTPPEMLPPPKTNIMSTGSYITLLSTERRGTNVIVTWIDLPRTGVTYKVYRSDSAIATLSAFDNARFLGSVGDGISSFVDTPPPPGPYYYAVTATVNNVEQRVLVIDQSYTSLPVSLKPDGPDEDTLFVKNIKSFYEPNTRSVIVLWDVLTEPGRYHLYRAETPIIDSTALVNCETLDDVPSDQSFFVDRNIDMRRSYYYAALFARNDREIRVFSANNNYTTMPASITPRKTLAVTAPAAPEIASNTNTPPPVVTNVVVVTNTNTAPTNEMKQAEVKLPPKIYTVTNIASKLLAGNAAIEISWEMPADIRGPFMLLLYRAKVELSSPLLLGDFLYKSISPYENISGTRRYSFIDIDVVRETPYYYAVIVANGTSSMDHPMMPQVNYSTNAVIVPKIPITTNIVVETNYVMATNMSTNYYSNVQAITLTNVVNETVTNNVTNNITNVFTNFVTNVVTEVFTNIVTNYATVPAGSTNIVPVAPMVVAPPVTIDGDIDLFVKNTITGRFYKGLYREAAAELSLALERRDTMGTNTPYRAYLFLARCYLELKDYRQSLATFVMLRKVVPDYPQDEVDFWQEKVIAGIRSVKELRQ
;
A
#
# COMPACT_ATOMS: atom_id res chain seq x y z
N MET A 1 48.20 30.36 19.14
CA MET A 1 48.29 29.28 20.15
C MET A 1 47.86 29.85 21.50
N HIS A 2 47.02 29.12 22.24
CA HIS A 2 46.27 29.47 23.48
C HIS A 2 44.84 29.96 23.24
N GLY A 3 43.87 29.03 23.33
CA GLY A 3 42.44 29.35 23.26
C GLY A 3 41.44 28.19 23.40
N ASN A 4 41.87 26.92 23.50
CA ASN A 4 40.95 25.76 23.47
C ASN A 4 40.96 24.86 24.72
N LYS A 5 41.43 25.32 25.88
CA LYS A 5 41.42 24.50 27.12
C LYS A 5 40.32 24.85 28.13
N ILE A 6 39.55 25.92 27.93
CA ILE A 6 38.54 26.37 28.91
C ILE A 6 37.16 25.72 28.67
N TYR A 7 36.82 25.35 27.44
CA TYR A 7 35.50 24.76 27.15
C TYR A 7 35.35 23.31 27.62
N PHE A 8 36.45 22.55 27.77
CA PHE A 8 36.37 21.14 28.19
C PHE A 8 36.18 20.95 29.69
N SER A 9 36.55 21.95 30.53
CA SER A 9 36.32 21.86 31.99
C SER A 9 34.91 22.26 32.40
N ILE A 10 34.20 23.08 31.62
CA ILE A 10 32.83 23.51 31.94
C ILE A 10 31.81 22.38 31.67
N CYS A 11 32.03 21.54 30.64
CA CYS A 11 31.14 20.40 30.38
C CYS A 11 31.27 19.27 31.42
N VAL A 12 32.44 19.08 32.04
CA VAL A 12 32.62 18.03 33.06
C VAL A 12 32.00 18.42 34.41
N LEU A 13 32.00 19.72 34.74
CA LEU A 13 31.34 20.24 35.95
C LEU A 13 29.80 20.23 35.84
N PHE A 14 29.24 20.37 34.64
CA PHE A 14 27.78 20.32 34.45
C PHE A 14 27.20 18.90 34.52
N CYS A 15 27.95 17.88 34.08
CA CYS A 15 27.54 16.47 34.19
C CYS A 15 27.63 15.92 35.63
N ALA A 16 28.50 16.47 36.48
CA ALA A 16 28.58 16.10 37.89
C ALA A 16 27.47 16.72 38.75
N PHE A 17 26.85 17.82 38.29
CA PHE A 17 25.78 18.50 39.03
C PHE A 17 24.39 17.87 38.79
N LEU A 18 24.16 17.25 37.62
CA LEU A 18 22.87 16.59 37.34
C LEU A 18 22.69 15.22 38.00
N THR A 19 23.78 14.56 38.40
CA THR A 19 23.70 13.26 39.12
C THR A 19 23.46 13.43 40.63
N ALA A 20 23.53 14.64 41.17
CA ALA A 20 23.31 14.92 42.60
C ALA A 20 21.87 15.36 42.96
N VAL A 21 21.01 15.63 41.97
CA VAL A 21 19.66 16.19 42.22
C VAL A 21 18.55 15.13 42.23
N PHE A 22 18.82 13.90 41.79
CA PHE A 22 17.84 12.81 41.79
C PHE A 22 18.37 11.55 42.47
N ALA A 23 18.53 11.61 43.79
CA ALA A 23 18.62 10.42 44.64
C ALA A 23 17.47 10.47 45.66
N PRO A 24 16.58 9.46 45.71
CA PRO A 24 15.53 9.43 46.73
C PRO A 24 16.13 9.08 48.10
N ALA A 25 15.80 9.91 49.08
CA ALA A 25 16.20 9.76 50.47
C ALA A 25 15.64 8.46 51.07
N VAL A 26 16.56 7.60 51.53
CA VAL A 26 16.30 6.54 52.50
C VAL A 26 16.98 6.97 53.81
N ASN A 27 16.17 7.30 54.81
CA ASN A 27 16.47 7.37 56.25
C ASN A 27 15.10 7.17 56.93
N GLY A 28 14.83 6.22 57.83
CA GLY A 28 15.71 5.58 58.79
C GLY A 28 15.61 6.30 60.13
N ALA A 29 14.68 5.88 61.01
CA ALA A 29 14.73 6.19 62.43
C ALA A 29 13.95 5.14 63.24
N TRP A 30 14.71 4.43 64.08
CA TRP A 30 14.29 3.60 65.20
C TRP A 30 13.84 4.46 66.37
N ILE A 31 12.82 4.03 67.13
CA ILE A 31 12.70 4.22 68.59
C ILE A 31 12.02 2.96 69.19
N GLU A 32 12.69 2.45 70.24
CA GLU A 32 12.28 1.69 71.45
C GLU A 32 10.80 1.81 71.89
N GLU A 33 10.19 1.07 72.81
CA GLU A 33 10.35 -0.18 73.58
C GLU A 33 9.01 -0.26 74.39
N GLU A 34 8.78 -1.34 75.15
CA GLU A 34 7.75 -1.55 76.18
C GLU A 34 6.40 -2.23 75.81
N ASP A 35 6.33 -3.51 76.23
CA ASP A 35 5.38 -4.10 77.18
C ASP A 35 3.87 -3.80 77.07
N GLU A 36 3.06 -4.85 76.85
CA GLU A 36 2.25 -5.43 77.94
C GLU A 36 1.56 -6.75 77.53
N GLN A 37 1.52 -7.65 78.51
CA GLN A 37 0.79 -8.91 78.49
C GLN A 37 -0.72 -8.69 78.68
N GLU A 38 -1.57 -9.58 78.13
CA GLU A 38 -2.37 -10.50 78.97
C GLU A 38 -3.25 -11.47 78.17
N THR A 39 -3.04 -12.74 78.47
CA THR A 39 -4.00 -13.83 78.74
C THR A 39 -5.42 -13.83 78.12
N LYS A 40 -5.77 -14.95 77.46
CA LYS A 40 -6.67 -15.98 78.04
C LYS A 40 -6.72 -17.29 77.24
N LYS A 41 -6.33 -18.36 77.93
CA LYS A 41 -6.63 -19.78 77.67
C LYS A 41 -8.13 -20.07 77.80
N VAL A 42 -8.66 -21.03 77.04
CA VAL A 42 -9.44 -22.23 77.47
C VAL A 42 -9.52 -23.15 76.22
N ILE A 43 -8.75 -24.24 76.09
CA ILE A 43 -8.86 -25.61 76.65
C ILE A 43 -9.88 -26.55 75.96
N LEU A 44 -9.30 -27.55 75.26
CA LEU A 44 -9.66 -28.99 75.13
C LEU A 44 -11.03 -29.38 74.51
N LYS A 45 -11.21 -30.46 73.74
CA LYS A 45 -10.61 -31.82 73.74
C LYS A 45 -11.05 -32.52 72.42
N LYS A 46 -10.15 -33.05 71.59
CA LYS A 46 -9.82 -34.50 71.44
C LYS A 46 -11.00 -35.47 71.65
N LYS A 47 -11.34 -36.30 70.64
CA LYS A 47 -10.87 -37.71 70.52
C LYS A 47 -11.55 -38.43 69.32
N ASN A 48 -10.75 -38.98 68.41
CA ASN A 48 -11.06 -40.24 67.74
C ASN A 48 -11.00 -41.39 68.76
N PRO A 49 -11.68 -42.52 68.50
CA PRO A 49 -10.89 -43.69 68.12
C PRO A 49 -11.54 -44.60 67.06
N ALA A 50 -10.67 -45.49 66.58
CA ALA A 50 -10.81 -46.41 65.47
C ALA A 50 -11.60 -47.70 65.79
N VAL A 51 -12.17 -48.28 64.72
CA VAL A 51 -12.14 -49.69 64.27
C VAL A 51 -12.45 -50.80 65.29
N THR A 52 -13.48 -51.62 65.00
CA THR A 52 -13.47 -53.09 65.10
C THR A 52 -14.52 -53.73 64.17
N THR A 53 -14.18 -54.90 63.65
CA THR A 53 -14.69 -55.71 62.54
C THR A 53 -15.99 -56.52 62.82
N THR A 54 -16.70 -56.83 61.73
CA THR A 54 -17.56 -58.01 61.39
C THR A 54 -18.96 -58.19 62.03
N ARG A 55 -19.99 -58.15 61.18
CA ARG A 55 -20.94 -59.28 60.98
C ARG A 55 -21.76 -59.14 59.69
N GLU A 56 -21.72 -60.18 58.86
CA GLU A 56 -22.58 -60.36 57.68
C GLU A 56 -24.06 -60.43 58.07
N THR A 57 -24.90 -59.65 57.38
CA THR A 57 -26.33 -59.94 57.22
C THR A 57 -26.76 -59.55 55.81
N ASN A 58 -27.32 -60.53 55.10
CA ASN A 58 -27.99 -60.36 53.81
C ASN A 58 -29.15 -59.35 53.95
N VAL A 59 -29.04 -58.20 53.29
CA VAL A 59 -30.17 -57.29 53.06
C VAL A 59 -30.15 -56.87 51.60
N THR A 60 -31.31 -57.06 50.97
CA THR A 60 -31.68 -56.76 49.57
C THR A 60 -31.25 -55.34 49.14
N PRO A 61 -30.77 -55.12 47.89
CA PRO A 61 -30.30 -53.81 47.46
C PRO A 61 -31.41 -52.75 47.51
N PRO A 62 -31.15 -51.54 48.04
CA PRO A 62 -32.07 -50.42 47.87
C PRO A 62 -32.06 -49.99 46.41
N GLU A 63 -33.26 -49.82 45.86
CA GLU A 63 -33.54 -49.28 44.54
C GLU A 63 -32.77 -47.96 44.36
N MET A 64 -31.73 -47.99 43.52
CA MET A 64 -30.97 -46.80 43.14
C MET A 64 -31.92 -45.87 42.38
N LEU A 65 -32.31 -44.77 43.02
CA LEU A 65 -32.86 -43.62 42.31
C LEU A 65 -31.92 -43.28 41.16
N PRO A 66 -32.43 -43.10 39.93
CA PRO A 66 -31.60 -42.72 38.80
C PRO A 66 -30.85 -41.42 39.16
N PRO A 67 -29.57 -41.30 38.80
CA PRO A 67 -28.83 -40.07 39.03
C PRO A 67 -29.63 -38.90 38.45
N PRO A 68 -29.70 -37.75 39.15
CA PRO A 68 -30.42 -36.60 38.66
C PRO A 68 -29.91 -36.31 37.25
N LYS A 69 -30.81 -36.30 36.26
CA LYS A 69 -30.49 -35.97 34.87
C LYS A 69 -29.80 -34.62 34.87
N THR A 70 -28.47 -34.61 34.79
CA THR A 70 -27.71 -33.41 34.49
C THR A 70 -28.15 -33.00 33.09
N ASN A 71 -28.88 -31.88 33.02
CA ASN A 71 -29.27 -31.27 31.76
C ASN A 71 -27.97 -30.79 31.09
N ILE A 72 -27.33 -31.67 30.31
CA ILE A 72 -26.20 -31.32 29.46
C ILE A 72 -26.79 -30.40 28.40
N MET A 73 -26.65 -29.09 28.60
CA MET A 73 -27.05 -28.10 27.61
C MET A 73 -26.34 -28.43 26.29
N SER A 74 -27.15 -28.66 25.25
CA SER A 74 -26.70 -28.85 23.87
C SER A 74 -25.65 -27.79 23.51
N THR A 75 -24.51 -28.27 23.04
CA THR A 75 -23.27 -27.57 22.64
C THR A 75 -23.42 -26.53 21.53
N GLY A 76 -24.64 -26.10 21.17
CA GLY A 76 -24.91 -25.14 20.10
C GLY A 76 -25.54 -23.82 20.57
N SER A 77 -25.28 -23.37 21.81
CA SER A 77 -26.01 -22.25 22.42
C SER A 77 -25.16 -20.99 22.66
N TYR A 78 -23.93 -20.91 22.14
CA TYR A 78 -23.06 -19.75 22.37
C TYR A 78 -23.18 -18.71 21.25
N ILE A 79 -22.98 -17.43 21.60
CA ILE A 79 -22.89 -16.34 20.63
C ILE A 79 -21.75 -16.63 19.65
N THR A 80 -21.96 -16.32 18.38
CA THR A 80 -20.94 -16.47 17.33
C THR A 80 -20.83 -15.20 16.51
N LEU A 81 -19.64 -14.99 15.92
CA LEU A 81 -19.31 -13.88 15.04
C LEU A 81 -19.59 -12.51 15.67
N LEU A 82 -19.13 -12.31 16.90
CA LEU A 82 -19.13 -10.97 17.50
C LEU A 82 -18.17 -10.08 16.71
N SER A 83 -18.68 -8.96 16.23
CA SER A 83 -17.91 -7.93 15.54
C SER A 83 -18.26 -6.55 16.09
N THR A 84 -17.33 -5.62 15.94
CA THR A 84 -17.47 -4.24 16.40
C THR A 84 -16.97 -3.29 15.35
N GLU A 85 -17.79 -2.31 14.99
CA GLU A 85 -17.49 -1.28 14.00
C GLU A 85 -17.59 0.11 14.64
N ARG A 86 -16.58 0.94 14.45
CA ARG A 86 -16.65 2.35 14.86
C ARG A 86 -17.44 3.14 13.80
N ARG A 87 -18.45 3.90 14.23
CA ARG A 87 -19.18 4.86 13.40
C ARG A 87 -19.21 6.22 14.10
N GLY A 88 -18.23 7.06 13.80
CA GLY A 88 -18.02 8.34 14.48
C GLY A 88 -17.61 8.14 15.94
N THR A 89 -18.45 8.62 16.86
CA THR A 89 -18.29 8.48 18.31
C THR A 89 -18.96 7.22 18.87
N ASN A 90 -19.76 6.53 18.03
CA ASN A 90 -20.46 5.31 18.41
C ASN A 90 -19.66 4.08 18.02
N VAL A 91 -19.90 3.00 18.77
CA VAL A 91 -19.45 1.65 18.44
C VAL A 91 -20.68 0.79 18.22
N ILE A 92 -20.79 0.21 17.03
CA ILE A 92 -21.83 -0.73 16.67
C ILE A 92 -21.30 -2.13 16.97
N VAL A 93 -21.95 -2.84 17.87
CA VAL A 93 -21.64 -4.22 18.25
C VAL A 93 -22.65 -5.13 17.55
N THR A 94 -22.19 -6.11 16.78
CA THR A 94 -23.04 -7.04 16.01
C THR A 94 -22.68 -8.49 16.28
N TRP A 95 -23.66 -9.39 16.27
CA TRP A 95 -23.46 -10.84 16.45
C TRP A 95 -24.47 -11.64 15.63
N ILE A 96 -24.35 -12.98 15.58
CA ILE A 96 -25.40 -13.84 15.02
C ILE A 96 -26.44 -14.17 16.10
N ASP A 97 -27.71 -13.93 15.76
CA ASP A 97 -28.85 -14.31 16.58
C ASP A 97 -28.97 -15.83 16.72
N LEU A 98 -29.19 -16.32 17.94
CA LEU A 98 -29.44 -17.72 18.24
C LEU A 98 -30.83 -18.11 17.73
N PRO A 99 -30.99 -19.26 17.05
CA PRO A 99 -32.27 -19.71 16.51
C PRO A 99 -33.18 -20.30 17.61
N ARG A 100 -33.49 -19.51 18.65
CA ARG A 100 -34.30 -19.91 19.81
C ARG A 100 -35.15 -18.74 20.28
N THR A 101 -36.36 -19.04 20.69
CA THR A 101 -37.25 -18.02 21.27
C THR A 101 -36.90 -17.72 22.72
N GLY A 102 -37.18 -16.49 23.16
CA GLY A 102 -37.01 -16.08 24.56
C GLY A 102 -35.56 -15.90 24.97
N VAL A 103 -34.66 -15.69 24.01
CA VAL A 103 -33.28 -15.29 24.27
C VAL A 103 -33.25 -13.80 24.61
N THR A 104 -32.45 -13.42 25.60
CA THR A 104 -32.11 -12.01 25.86
C THR A 104 -30.60 -11.87 25.80
N TYR A 105 -30.12 -11.01 24.91
CA TYR A 105 -28.70 -10.70 24.80
C TYR A 105 -28.32 -9.62 25.78
N LYS A 106 -27.17 -9.76 26.43
CA LYS A 106 -26.58 -8.74 27.30
C LYS A 106 -25.24 -8.32 26.73
N VAL A 107 -25.02 -7.02 26.65
CA VAL A 107 -23.82 -6.41 26.08
C VAL A 107 -22.99 -5.76 27.18
N TYR A 108 -21.70 -6.04 27.17
CA TYR A 108 -20.72 -5.58 28.14
C TYR A 108 -19.57 -4.86 27.43
N ARG A 109 -18.97 -3.89 28.12
CA ARG A 109 -17.78 -3.15 27.67
C ARG A 109 -16.72 -3.10 28.76
N SER A 110 -15.46 -3.19 28.36
CA SER A 110 -14.30 -3.01 29.23
C SER A 110 -13.28 -2.08 28.57
N ASP A 111 -12.52 -1.35 29.38
CA ASP A 111 -11.32 -0.60 28.94
C ASP A 111 -10.08 -1.49 28.83
N SER A 112 -10.20 -2.75 29.25
CA SER A 112 -9.17 -3.78 29.28
C SER A 112 -9.67 -5.08 28.64
N ALA A 113 -8.77 -5.92 28.12
CA ALA A 113 -9.14 -7.15 27.42
C ALA A 113 -9.99 -8.12 28.27
N ILE A 114 -11.11 -8.61 27.71
CA ILE A 114 -12.08 -9.51 28.39
C ILE A 114 -11.70 -10.99 28.18
N ALA A 115 -10.41 -11.32 28.32
CA ALA A 115 -9.92 -12.67 28.03
C ALA A 115 -10.18 -13.70 29.14
N THR A 116 -10.65 -13.27 30.31
CA THR A 116 -10.88 -14.13 31.49
C THR A 116 -12.24 -13.86 32.12
N LEU A 117 -12.79 -14.83 32.85
CA LEU A 117 -14.07 -14.65 33.55
C LEU A 117 -14.00 -13.51 34.58
N SER A 118 -12.86 -13.35 35.27
CA SER A 118 -12.66 -12.24 36.20
C SER A 118 -12.61 -10.88 35.50
N ALA A 119 -11.98 -10.78 34.32
CA ALA A 119 -12.04 -9.56 33.51
C ALA A 119 -13.46 -9.27 33.02
N PHE A 120 -14.22 -10.31 32.67
CA PHE A 120 -15.64 -10.19 32.32
C PHE A 120 -16.51 -9.74 33.50
N ASP A 121 -16.27 -10.24 34.72
CA ASP A 121 -16.95 -9.78 35.93
C ASP A 121 -16.73 -8.29 36.22
N ASN A 122 -15.58 -7.74 35.80
CA ASN A 122 -15.25 -6.33 35.91
C ASN A 122 -15.76 -5.49 34.72
N ALA A 123 -16.25 -6.12 33.65
CA ALA A 123 -16.76 -5.40 32.49
C ALA A 123 -18.07 -4.68 32.83
N ARG A 124 -18.22 -3.46 32.32
CA ARG A 124 -19.41 -2.64 32.50
C ARG A 124 -20.56 -3.19 31.65
N PHE A 125 -21.66 -3.55 32.29
CA PHE A 125 -22.91 -3.84 31.60
C PHE A 125 -23.46 -2.57 30.93
N LEU A 126 -23.74 -2.65 29.63
CA LEU A 126 -24.25 -1.54 28.82
C LEU A 126 -25.77 -1.62 28.64
N GLY A 127 -26.30 -2.81 28.42
CA GLY A 127 -27.72 -3.01 28.17
C GLY A 127 -28.05 -4.41 27.69
N SER A 128 -29.35 -4.65 27.50
CA SER A 128 -29.86 -5.91 26.99
C SER A 128 -30.84 -5.69 25.84
N VAL A 129 -30.84 -6.61 24.89
CA VAL A 129 -31.78 -6.63 23.76
C VAL A 129 -32.49 -7.97 23.68
N GLY A 130 -33.73 -7.96 23.19
CA GLY A 130 -34.55 -9.15 23.07
C GLY A 130 -34.16 -10.06 21.91
N ASP A 131 -34.91 -11.14 21.80
CA ASP A 131 -34.87 -12.11 20.71
C ASP A 131 -35.02 -11.44 19.33
N GLY A 132 -34.33 -11.94 18.31
CA GLY A 132 -34.32 -11.37 16.96
C GLY A 132 -33.46 -10.11 16.77
N ILE A 133 -32.87 -9.56 17.85
CA ILE A 133 -32.00 -8.38 17.77
C ILE A 133 -30.54 -8.81 17.84
N SER A 134 -29.81 -8.55 16.75
CA SER A 134 -28.42 -8.96 16.54
C SER A 134 -27.42 -7.81 16.54
N SER A 135 -27.83 -6.63 17.03
CA SER A 135 -26.97 -5.45 17.11
C SER A 135 -27.26 -4.58 18.33
N PHE A 136 -26.24 -3.85 18.77
CA PHE A 136 -26.31 -2.88 19.86
C PHE A 136 -25.43 -1.68 19.54
N VAL A 137 -25.91 -0.47 19.81
CA VAL A 137 -25.13 0.76 19.61
C VAL A 137 -24.67 1.27 20.98
N ASP A 138 -23.36 1.36 21.14
CA ASP A 138 -22.72 1.96 22.31
C ASP A 138 -22.16 3.34 21.96
N THR A 139 -22.13 4.23 22.95
CA THR A 139 -21.55 5.57 22.86
C THR A 139 -20.52 5.72 23.98
N PRO A 140 -19.32 5.12 23.85
CA PRO A 140 -18.31 5.21 24.89
C PRO A 140 -17.77 6.64 25.03
N PRO A 141 -17.32 7.02 26.23
CA PRO A 141 -16.60 8.28 26.40
C PRO A 141 -15.28 8.26 25.61
N PRO A 142 -14.95 9.26 24.78
CA PRO A 142 -13.62 9.38 24.18
C PRO A 142 -12.58 9.91 25.18
N PRO A 143 -11.26 9.62 25.01
CA PRO A 143 -10.66 8.58 24.18
C PRO A 143 -10.37 7.27 24.96
N GLY A 144 -10.34 6.14 24.28
CA GLY A 144 -9.90 4.88 24.88
C GLY A 144 -10.05 3.64 24.00
N PRO A 145 -9.26 2.58 24.25
CA PRO A 145 -9.53 1.26 23.70
C PRO A 145 -10.72 0.62 24.42
N TYR A 146 -11.67 0.07 23.66
CA TYR A 146 -12.86 -0.59 24.21
C TYR A 146 -13.00 -2.02 23.72
N TYR A 147 -13.11 -2.95 24.65
CA TYR A 147 -13.39 -4.35 24.41
C TYR A 147 -14.86 -4.63 24.68
N TYR A 148 -15.46 -5.52 23.89
CA TYR A 148 -16.87 -5.85 24.02
C TYR A 148 -17.07 -7.33 24.26
N ALA A 149 -18.11 -7.66 25.01
CA ALA A 149 -18.58 -9.02 25.16
C ALA A 149 -20.10 -9.08 25.07
N VAL A 150 -20.63 -10.18 24.53
CA VAL A 150 -22.07 -10.44 24.42
C VAL A 150 -22.36 -11.82 24.98
N THR A 151 -23.34 -11.89 25.89
CA THR A 151 -23.84 -13.15 26.46
C THR A 151 -25.32 -13.32 26.12
N ALA A 152 -25.77 -14.58 26.08
CA ALA A 152 -27.17 -14.92 25.93
C ALA A 152 -27.76 -15.39 27.26
N THR A 153 -28.95 -14.89 27.60
CA THR A 153 -29.78 -15.41 28.69
C THR A 153 -30.90 -16.23 28.10
N VAL A 154 -31.01 -17.50 28.51
CA VAL A 154 -32.07 -18.43 28.09
C VAL A 154 -32.71 -19.00 29.34
N ASN A 155 -34.04 -18.94 29.45
CA ASN A 155 -34.78 -19.39 30.65
C ASN A 155 -34.24 -18.78 31.96
N ASN A 156 -33.95 -17.47 31.94
CA ASN A 156 -33.34 -16.72 33.06
C ASN A 156 -31.94 -17.20 33.50
N VAL A 157 -31.26 -18.03 32.69
CA VAL A 157 -29.88 -18.45 32.94
C VAL A 157 -28.96 -17.79 31.91
N GLU A 158 -28.05 -16.95 32.37
CA GLU A 158 -27.05 -16.29 31.52
C GLU A 158 -25.88 -17.22 31.22
N GLN A 159 -25.54 -17.36 29.94
CA GLN A 159 -24.41 -18.14 29.47
C GLN A 159 -23.17 -17.26 29.39
N ARG A 160 -22.25 -17.45 30.34
CA ARG A 160 -21.01 -16.66 30.48
C ARG A 160 -19.78 -17.34 29.88
N VAL A 161 -19.97 -18.20 28.87
CA VAL A 161 -18.86 -18.90 28.21
C VAL A 161 -18.14 -17.93 27.28
N LEU A 162 -16.87 -17.64 27.60
CA LEU A 162 -16.03 -16.72 26.83
C LEU A 162 -15.27 -17.47 25.75
N VAL A 163 -15.54 -17.14 24.49
CA VAL A 163 -14.87 -17.65 23.31
C VAL A 163 -14.42 -16.46 22.48
N ILE A 164 -13.13 -16.42 22.18
CA ILE A 164 -12.48 -15.32 21.47
C ILE A 164 -13.13 -15.08 20.10
N ASP A 165 -13.45 -13.82 19.80
CA ASP A 165 -14.14 -13.33 18.59
C ASP A 165 -15.50 -13.99 18.30
N GLN A 166 -16.09 -14.61 19.33
CA GLN A 166 -17.42 -15.21 19.28
C GLN A 166 -18.32 -14.61 20.35
N SER A 167 -17.89 -14.57 21.60
CA SER A 167 -18.62 -13.93 22.69
C SER A 167 -17.88 -12.75 23.32
N TYR A 168 -16.63 -12.50 22.94
CA TYR A 168 -15.91 -11.24 23.26
C TYR A 168 -14.89 -10.90 22.16
N THR A 169 -14.53 -9.61 22.05
CA THR A 169 -13.54 -9.15 21.07
C THR A 169 -12.11 -9.34 21.55
N SER A 170 -11.25 -9.87 20.69
CA SER A 170 -9.81 -9.99 20.96
C SER A 170 -9.06 -8.66 20.80
N LEU A 171 -9.55 -7.80 19.90
CA LEU A 171 -9.00 -6.48 19.61
C LEU A 171 -9.94 -5.38 20.13
N PRO A 172 -9.39 -4.27 20.64
CA PRO A 172 -10.22 -3.15 21.09
C PRO A 172 -10.66 -2.28 19.91
N VAL A 173 -11.84 -1.68 20.03
CA VAL A 173 -12.22 -0.51 19.23
C VAL A 173 -11.60 0.72 19.88
N SER A 174 -10.67 1.36 19.19
CA SER A 174 -10.04 2.58 19.70
C SER A 174 -10.85 3.80 19.28
N LEU A 175 -11.48 4.47 20.25
CA LEU A 175 -12.07 5.78 20.03
C LEU A 175 -11.03 6.86 20.27
N LYS A 176 -10.77 7.67 19.24
CA LYS A 176 -9.98 8.90 19.35
C LYS A 176 -10.86 10.02 19.93
N PRO A 177 -10.28 11.07 20.54
CA PRO A 177 -11.04 12.21 21.06
C PRO A 177 -11.91 12.82 19.96
N ASP A 178 -13.09 13.35 20.32
CA ASP A 178 -14.06 14.02 19.44
C ASP A 178 -13.51 15.32 18.80
N GLY A 179 -12.48 15.18 17.97
CA GLY A 179 -12.15 16.12 16.91
C GLY A 179 -12.85 15.70 15.61
N PRO A 180 -13.00 16.61 14.63
CA PRO A 180 -13.26 16.18 13.25
C PRO A 180 -12.24 15.10 12.94
N ASP A 181 -12.66 13.93 12.42
CA ASP A 181 -11.78 12.77 12.24
C ASP A 181 -10.44 13.26 11.71
N GLU A 182 -9.40 13.33 12.57
CA GLU A 182 -8.07 13.78 12.15
C GLU A 182 -7.54 12.84 11.05
N ASP A 183 -8.10 11.63 10.99
CA ASP A 183 -7.96 10.63 9.93
C ASP A 183 -8.57 11.05 8.57
N THR A 184 -9.31 12.16 8.49
CA THR A 184 -9.79 12.74 7.23
C THR A 184 -9.06 14.03 6.86
N LEU A 185 -8.49 14.72 7.85
CA LEU A 185 -7.83 16.00 7.70
C LEU A 185 -6.30 15.88 7.61
N PHE A 186 -5.80 14.80 7.01
CA PHE A 186 -4.38 14.66 6.72
C PHE A 186 -4.12 14.69 5.21
N VAL A 187 -3.04 15.36 4.83
CA VAL A 187 -2.58 15.45 3.45
C VAL A 187 -2.31 14.05 2.90
N LYS A 188 -2.74 13.77 1.67
CA LYS A 188 -2.55 12.47 1.01
C LYS A 188 -1.63 12.58 -0.20
N ASN A 189 -1.00 11.47 -0.55
CA ASN A 189 -0.21 11.30 -1.76
C ASN A 189 0.91 12.33 -1.98
N ILE A 190 1.57 12.80 -0.92
CA ILE A 190 2.70 13.71 -1.08
C ILE A 190 3.83 13.07 -1.89
N LYS A 191 4.33 13.81 -2.88
CA LYS A 191 5.44 13.42 -3.74
C LYS A 191 6.36 14.61 -3.94
N SER A 192 7.65 14.33 -4.13
CA SER A 192 8.65 15.35 -4.47
C SER A 192 9.51 14.87 -5.63
N PHE A 193 9.79 15.75 -6.59
CA PHE A 193 10.72 15.47 -7.68
C PHE A 193 11.57 16.70 -8.02
N TYR A 194 12.84 16.45 -8.34
CA TYR A 194 13.76 17.49 -8.75
C TYR A 194 13.52 17.84 -10.22
N GLU A 195 13.39 19.15 -10.51
CA GLU A 195 13.28 19.71 -11.85
C GLU A 195 14.64 20.31 -12.26
N PRO A 196 15.44 19.62 -13.11
CA PRO A 196 16.82 20.01 -13.39
C PRO A 196 16.97 21.38 -14.06
N ASN A 197 15.96 21.79 -14.84
CA ASN A 197 16.06 23.00 -15.65
C ASN A 197 15.88 24.27 -14.82
N THR A 198 14.96 24.24 -13.87
CA THR A 198 14.71 25.34 -12.94
C THR A 198 15.52 25.21 -11.66
N ARG A 199 16.23 24.08 -11.47
CA ARG A 199 17.05 23.79 -10.30
C ARG A 199 16.23 23.90 -9.02
N SER A 200 15.02 23.36 -9.06
CA SER A 200 14.05 23.40 -7.97
C SER A 200 13.50 22.01 -7.69
N VAL A 201 12.88 21.84 -6.52
CA VAL A 201 12.09 20.65 -6.21
C VAL A 201 10.61 21.02 -6.26
N ILE A 202 9.84 20.24 -6.99
CA ILE A 202 8.38 20.37 -7.02
C ILE A 202 7.81 19.35 -6.04
N VAL A 203 7.03 19.84 -5.08
CA VAL A 203 6.29 19.04 -4.10
C VAL A 203 4.82 19.06 -4.50
N LEU A 204 4.17 17.90 -4.59
CA LEU A 204 2.77 17.72 -4.94
C LEU A 204 2.05 16.97 -3.81
N TRP A 205 0.77 17.24 -3.62
CA TRP A 205 -0.12 16.50 -2.72
C TRP A 205 -1.59 16.63 -3.12
N ASP A 206 -2.49 15.84 -2.51
CA ASP A 206 -3.93 15.93 -2.76
C ASP A 206 -4.57 17.09 -1.97
N VAL A 207 -5.42 17.86 -2.65
CA VAL A 207 -6.22 18.95 -2.05
C VAL A 207 -7.24 18.39 -1.07
N LEU A 208 -7.39 19.04 0.08
CA LEU A 208 -8.45 18.81 1.04
C LEU A 208 -9.58 19.81 0.77
N THR A 209 -10.82 19.35 0.79
CA THR A 209 -12.00 20.21 0.59
C THR A 209 -12.28 21.14 1.78
N GLU A 210 -11.56 20.96 2.88
CA GLU A 210 -11.77 21.64 4.14
C GLU A 210 -11.01 22.98 4.16
N PRO A 211 -11.60 24.05 4.69
CA PRO A 211 -10.95 25.35 4.75
C PRO A 211 -9.76 25.30 5.71
N GLY A 212 -8.60 25.80 5.27
CA GLY A 212 -7.38 25.85 6.07
C GLY A 212 -6.17 26.30 5.28
N ARG A 213 -4.99 25.85 5.71
CA ARG A 213 -3.72 26.05 5.02
C ARG A 213 -2.83 24.82 5.20
N TYR A 214 -1.85 24.63 4.31
CA TYR A 214 -0.80 23.65 4.46
C TYR A 214 0.48 24.32 4.93
N HIS A 215 1.06 23.83 6.01
CA HIS A 215 2.40 24.19 6.44
C HIS A 215 3.39 23.24 5.77
N LEU A 216 4.35 23.80 5.05
CA LEU A 216 5.34 23.05 4.30
C LEU A 216 6.67 23.03 5.03
N TYR A 217 7.23 21.84 5.18
CA TYR A 217 8.49 21.59 5.87
C TYR A 217 9.49 20.89 4.96
N ARG A 218 10.76 21.18 5.18
CA ARG A 218 11.90 20.55 4.54
C ARG A 218 12.94 20.11 5.55
N ALA A 219 13.54 18.94 5.34
CA ALA A 219 14.69 18.48 6.11
C ALA A 219 15.66 17.66 5.26
N GLU A 220 16.90 17.54 5.71
CA GLU A 220 17.91 16.65 5.10
C GLU A 220 17.80 15.20 5.60
N THR A 221 17.04 14.99 6.68
CA THR A 221 16.71 13.69 7.26
C THR A 221 15.21 13.42 7.17
N PRO A 222 14.75 12.16 7.13
CA PRO A 222 13.32 11.83 7.07
C PRO A 222 12.49 12.48 8.19
N ILE A 223 11.33 13.05 7.82
CA ILE A 223 10.39 13.72 8.74
C ILE A 223 9.33 12.71 9.21
N ILE A 224 9.74 11.75 10.03
CA ILE A 224 8.88 10.60 10.41
C ILE A 224 7.92 10.89 11.58
N ASP A 225 8.15 11.94 12.34
CA ASP A 225 7.35 12.30 13.51
C ASP A 225 7.47 13.79 13.88
N SER A 226 6.74 14.18 14.94
CA SER A 226 6.75 15.54 15.46
C SER A 226 8.09 15.99 16.06
N THR A 227 8.97 15.06 16.46
CA THR A 227 10.31 15.37 16.96
C THR A 227 11.21 15.79 15.80
N ALA A 228 11.08 15.13 14.65
CA ALA A 228 11.81 15.47 13.44
C ALA A 228 11.48 16.89 12.93
N LEU A 229 10.25 17.36 13.12
CA LEU A 229 9.84 18.73 12.75
C LEU A 229 10.68 19.82 13.42
N VAL A 230 11.20 19.59 14.63
CA VAL A 230 11.99 20.58 15.37
C VAL A 230 13.25 20.99 14.60
N ASN A 231 13.79 20.08 13.79
CA ASN A 231 14.98 20.30 12.98
C ASN A 231 14.66 20.60 11.50
N CYS A 232 13.38 20.76 11.16
CA CYS A 232 12.95 21.09 9.80
C CYS A 232 13.02 22.60 9.56
N GLU A 233 13.29 22.97 8.31
CA GLU A 233 13.07 24.32 7.82
C GLU A 233 11.61 24.46 7.38
N THR A 234 10.91 25.45 7.92
CA THR A 234 9.57 25.84 7.44
C THR A 234 9.73 26.62 6.14
N LEU A 235 9.13 26.12 5.07
CA LEU A 235 9.25 26.70 3.73
C LEU A 235 8.19 27.79 3.50
N ASP A 236 6.92 27.45 3.71
CA ASP A 236 5.80 28.35 3.44
C ASP A 236 4.48 27.84 4.05
N ASP A 237 3.49 28.73 4.13
CA ASP A 237 2.10 28.46 4.45
C ASP A 237 1.25 28.66 3.19
N VAL A 238 0.80 27.57 2.56
CA VAL A 238 0.02 27.65 1.32
C VAL A 238 -1.48 27.44 1.57
N PRO A 239 -2.37 28.13 0.84
CA PRO A 239 -3.83 27.97 1.00
C PRO A 239 -4.32 26.53 0.77
N SER A 240 -5.46 26.16 1.38
CA SER A 240 -6.00 24.80 1.29
C SER A 240 -6.44 24.36 -0.11
N ASP A 241 -6.62 25.28 -1.06
CA ASP A 241 -6.96 24.99 -2.47
C ASP A 241 -5.72 24.73 -3.35
N GLN A 242 -4.51 24.86 -2.80
CA GLN A 242 -3.26 24.62 -3.49
C GLN A 242 -2.75 23.18 -3.27
N SER A 243 -2.34 22.51 -4.36
CA SER A 243 -1.87 21.11 -4.37
C SER A 243 -0.38 20.94 -4.65
N PHE A 244 0.38 22.03 -4.75
CA PHE A 244 1.79 21.97 -5.08
C PHE A 244 2.60 23.13 -4.53
N PHE A 245 3.90 22.92 -4.41
CA PHE A 245 4.87 23.95 -4.04
C PHE A 245 6.17 23.78 -4.83
N VAL A 246 6.86 24.89 -5.12
CA VAL A 246 8.14 24.89 -5.83
C VAL A 246 9.23 25.43 -4.93
N ASP A 247 10.02 24.53 -4.36
CA ASP A 247 11.17 24.86 -3.54
C ASP A 247 12.37 25.20 -4.43
N ARG A 248 12.72 26.49 -4.46
CA ARG A 248 13.85 27.01 -5.22
C ARG A 248 15.11 27.20 -4.39
N ASN A 249 15.05 27.03 -3.06
CA ASN A 249 16.15 27.32 -2.16
C ASN A 249 16.94 26.05 -1.81
N ILE A 250 17.28 25.23 -2.82
CA ILE A 250 17.89 23.91 -2.62
C ILE A 250 19.40 23.91 -2.89
N ASP A 251 20.18 23.24 -2.03
CA ASP A 251 21.57 22.89 -2.32
C ASP A 251 21.61 21.60 -3.14
N MET A 252 22.14 21.68 -4.37
CA MET A 252 22.23 20.54 -5.28
C MET A 252 23.09 19.37 -4.78
N ARG A 253 23.86 19.58 -3.72
CA ARG A 253 24.72 18.56 -3.12
C ARG A 253 23.99 17.73 -2.06
N ARG A 254 22.77 18.12 -1.68
CA ARG A 254 22.02 17.52 -0.60
C ARG A 254 20.76 16.83 -1.13
N SER A 255 20.18 16.00 -0.28
CA SER A 255 18.92 15.32 -0.53
C SER A 255 17.91 15.83 0.49
N TYR A 256 16.69 16.12 0.04
CA TYR A 256 15.67 16.73 0.89
C TYR A 256 14.42 15.87 0.99
N TYR A 257 13.90 15.77 2.21
CA TYR A 257 12.59 15.22 2.55
C TYR A 257 11.62 16.37 2.78
N TYR A 258 10.37 16.15 2.41
CA TYR A 258 9.33 17.17 2.51
C TYR A 258 8.15 16.64 3.31
N ALA A 259 7.51 17.54 4.06
CA ALA A 259 6.23 17.28 4.69
C ALA A 259 5.26 18.43 4.42
N ALA A 260 3.99 18.10 4.27
CA ALA A 260 2.89 19.04 4.14
C ALA A 260 1.86 18.68 5.21
N LEU A 261 1.70 19.55 6.21
CA LEU A 261 0.76 19.33 7.32
C LEU A 261 -0.39 20.32 7.19
N PHE A 262 -1.62 19.83 7.33
CA PHE A 262 -2.80 20.67 7.25
C PHE A 262 -3.02 21.38 8.60
N ALA A 263 -3.33 22.67 8.54
CA ALA A 263 -3.69 23.49 9.68
C ALA A 263 -5.08 24.09 9.49
N ARG A 264 -5.93 23.90 10.50
CA ARG A 264 -7.30 24.43 10.56
C ARG A 264 -7.42 25.32 11.78
N ASN A 265 -7.93 26.54 11.60
CA ASN A 265 -8.03 27.54 12.67
C ASN A 265 -6.70 27.72 13.42
N ASP A 266 -5.60 27.82 12.68
CA ASP A 266 -4.22 27.94 13.18
C ASP A 266 -3.73 26.76 14.04
N ARG A 267 -4.50 25.67 14.12
CA ARG A 267 -4.08 24.41 14.73
C ARG A 267 -3.62 23.43 13.66
N GLU A 268 -2.33 23.11 13.68
CA GLU A 268 -1.70 22.11 12.82
C GLU A 268 -2.03 20.68 13.27
N ILE A 269 -2.38 19.82 12.31
CA ILE A 269 -2.65 18.41 12.53
C ILE A 269 -1.35 17.62 12.35
N ARG A 270 -0.77 17.18 13.47
CA ARG A 270 0.54 16.50 13.54
C ARG A 270 0.45 14.98 13.56
N VAL A 271 -0.40 14.43 12.69
CA VAL A 271 -0.42 12.99 12.41
C VAL A 271 0.59 12.74 11.29
N PHE A 272 1.48 11.77 11.41
CA PHE A 272 2.48 11.46 10.37
C PHE A 272 2.15 10.12 9.71
N SER A 273 2.03 10.13 8.38
CA SER A 273 1.80 8.94 7.60
C SER A 273 2.67 8.95 6.34
N ALA A 274 3.52 7.93 6.24
CA ALA A 274 4.45 7.72 5.12
C ALA A 274 3.76 7.87 3.75
N ASN A 275 4.33 8.71 2.88
CA ASN A 275 3.84 9.02 1.52
C ASN A 275 2.44 9.63 1.43
N ASN A 276 1.82 9.94 2.57
CA ASN A 276 0.60 10.71 2.61
C ASN A 276 0.93 12.18 2.82
N ASN A 277 1.57 12.50 3.95
CA ASN A 277 1.87 13.88 4.34
C ASN A 277 3.35 14.16 4.60
N TYR A 278 4.21 13.14 4.50
CA TYR A 278 5.64 13.33 4.30
C TYR A 278 6.20 12.34 3.28
N THR A 279 7.27 12.72 2.58
CA THR A 279 7.93 11.86 1.62
C THR A 279 8.83 10.84 2.33
N THR A 280 8.75 9.56 1.96
CA THR A 280 9.70 8.55 2.48
C THR A 280 10.96 8.43 1.64
N MET A 281 10.92 8.92 0.41
CA MET A 281 12.08 9.03 -0.47
C MET A 281 12.48 10.49 -0.60
N PRO A 282 13.78 10.83 -0.47
CA PRO A 282 14.21 12.19 -0.68
C PRO A 282 14.10 12.55 -2.16
N ALA A 283 13.87 13.83 -2.44
CA ALA A 283 14.11 14.36 -3.78
C ALA A 283 15.62 14.28 -4.05
N SER A 284 16.05 13.25 -4.79
CA SER A 284 17.46 13.07 -5.14
C SER A 284 17.84 14.09 -6.21
N ILE A 285 18.68 15.06 -5.83
CA ILE A 285 19.16 16.12 -6.72
C ILE A 285 20.39 15.67 -7.52
N THR A 286 20.80 14.41 -7.39
CA THR A 286 22.03 13.91 -8.02
C THR A 286 22.00 14.20 -9.53
N PRO A 287 22.83 15.12 -10.04
CA PRO A 287 22.86 15.39 -11.46
C PRO A 287 23.26 14.09 -12.14
N ARG A 288 22.40 13.61 -13.04
CA ARG A 288 22.68 12.42 -13.85
C ARG A 288 24.07 12.64 -14.44
N LYS A 289 25.05 11.84 -14.01
CA LYS A 289 26.43 11.93 -14.49
C LYS A 289 26.33 11.79 -16.00
N THR A 290 26.47 12.90 -16.72
CA THR A 290 26.51 12.89 -18.18
C THR A 290 27.70 12.02 -18.50
N LEU A 291 27.45 10.80 -18.99
CA LEU A 291 28.51 9.97 -19.54
C LEU A 291 29.13 10.85 -20.62
N ALA A 292 30.37 11.28 -20.39
CA ALA A 292 31.13 11.98 -21.40
C ALA A 292 31.15 11.05 -22.61
N VAL A 293 30.36 11.37 -23.62
CA VAL A 293 30.46 10.75 -24.92
C VAL A 293 31.81 11.21 -25.43
N THR A 294 32.82 10.35 -25.28
CA THR A 294 34.11 10.55 -25.92
C THR A 294 33.83 10.71 -27.40
N ALA A 295 34.03 11.92 -27.93
CA ALA A 295 33.87 12.17 -29.35
C ALA A 295 34.71 11.14 -30.11
N PRO A 296 34.16 10.46 -31.12
CA PRO A 296 34.95 9.52 -31.92
C PRO A 296 36.13 10.29 -32.51
N ALA A 297 37.34 9.75 -32.30
CA ALA A 297 38.57 10.30 -32.84
C ALA A 297 38.38 10.53 -34.34
N ALA A 298 38.64 11.76 -34.79
CA ALA A 298 38.62 12.11 -36.20
C ALA A 298 39.59 11.18 -36.96
N PRO A 299 39.18 10.60 -38.11
CA PRO A 299 40.08 9.78 -38.89
C PRO A 299 41.24 10.64 -39.43
N GLU A 300 42.47 10.17 -39.21
CA GLU A 300 43.68 10.73 -39.83
C GLU A 300 43.53 10.72 -41.36
N ILE A 301 43.35 11.90 -41.94
CA ILE A 301 43.46 12.08 -43.39
C ILE A 301 44.94 12.24 -43.71
N ALA A 302 45.50 11.24 -44.38
CA ALA A 302 46.85 11.25 -44.92
C ALA A 302 47.05 12.44 -45.87
N SER A 303 48.05 13.26 -45.58
CA SER A 303 48.51 14.36 -46.41
C SER A 303 49.15 13.84 -47.69
N ASN A 304 48.57 14.18 -48.84
CA ASN A 304 49.25 14.04 -50.14
C ASN A 304 49.73 15.43 -50.59
N THR A 305 51.04 15.54 -50.76
CA THR A 305 51.78 16.72 -51.19
C THR A 305 51.54 17.00 -52.67
N ASN A 306 51.15 18.23 -53.02
CA ASN A 306 51.55 18.88 -54.28
C ASN A 306 51.29 20.40 -54.21
N THR A 307 52.38 21.15 -54.14
CA THR A 307 52.51 22.61 -54.41
C THR A 307 52.29 22.92 -55.90
N PRO A 308 51.76 24.10 -56.28
CA PRO A 308 52.63 25.23 -56.70
C PRO A 308 52.00 26.64 -56.45
N PRO A 309 52.53 27.75 -57.02
CA PRO A 309 53.57 28.65 -56.52
C PRO A 309 53.00 30.03 -56.04
N PRO A 310 53.83 30.99 -55.55
CA PRO A 310 53.35 32.06 -54.67
C PRO A 310 52.79 33.26 -55.44
N VAL A 311 51.65 33.78 -54.98
CA VAL A 311 51.13 35.09 -55.39
C VAL A 311 51.29 36.07 -54.24
N VAL A 312 51.82 37.22 -54.63
CA VAL A 312 52.34 38.33 -53.86
C VAL A 312 51.26 39.07 -53.07
N THR A 313 51.69 39.46 -51.87
CA THR A 313 51.12 40.32 -50.84
C THR A 313 50.45 41.60 -51.35
N ASN A 314 49.36 42.00 -50.69
CA ASN A 314 49.06 43.40 -50.35
C ASN A 314 48.06 43.43 -49.17
N VAL A 315 48.61 43.47 -47.94
CA VAL A 315 47.84 43.80 -46.72
C VAL A 315 48.06 45.28 -46.44
N VAL A 316 46.99 46.05 -46.62
CA VAL A 316 46.92 47.44 -46.15
C VAL A 316 46.74 47.42 -44.64
N VAL A 317 47.77 47.87 -43.94
CA VAL A 317 47.72 48.19 -42.51
C VAL A 317 46.96 49.51 -42.36
N VAL A 318 45.74 49.46 -41.83
CA VAL A 318 45.07 50.63 -41.24
C VAL A 318 45.20 50.51 -39.73
N THR A 319 46.21 51.19 -39.19
CA THR A 319 46.26 51.52 -37.76
C THR A 319 45.24 52.61 -37.49
N ASN A 320 44.20 52.30 -36.72
CA ASN A 320 43.42 53.31 -36.02
C ASN A 320 43.61 53.14 -34.51
N THR A 321 44.47 53.99 -33.96
CA THR A 321 44.49 54.37 -32.56
C THR A 321 43.20 55.10 -32.24
N ASN A 322 42.42 54.61 -31.28
CA ASN A 322 41.63 55.50 -30.43
C ASN A 322 41.46 54.89 -29.03
N THR A 323 41.96 55.68 -28.10
CA THR A 323 41.91 55.61 -26.65
C THR A 323 40.48 55.58 -26.11
N ALA A 324 40.32 54.87 -25.00
CA ALA A 324 39.10 54.73 -24.22
C ALA A 324 38.48 56.08 -23.78
N PRO A 325 37.18 56.06 -23.45
CA PRO A 325 36.84 56.44 -22.09
C PRO A 325 35.93 55.41 -21.41
N THR A 326 36.32 55.08 -20.19
CA THR A 326 35.59 54.32 -19.18
C THR A 326 34.32 55.09 -18.80
N ASN A 327 33.15 54.56 -19.17
CA ASN A 327 31.87 54.96 -18.61
C ASN A 327 31.08 53.70 -18.25
N GLU A 328 31.05 53.37 -16.96
CA GLU A 328 30.14 52.40 -16.37
C GLU A 328 28.71 52.95 -16.42
N MET A 329 28.01 52.70 -17.54
CA MET A 329 26.54 52.67 -17.52
C MET A 329 26.12 51.23 -17.26
N LYS A 330 25.63 50.96 -16.03
CA LYS A 330 24.81 49.77 -15.74
C LYS A 330 23.61 49.80 -16.68
N GLN A 331 23.67 49.03 -17.78
CA GLN A 331 22.48 48.71 -18.56
C GLN A 331 21.53 47.96 -17.62
N ALA A 332 20.42 48.59 -17.28
CA ALA A 332 19.29 47.90 -16.69
C ALA A 332 18.89 46.78 -17.66
N GLU A 333 19.01 45.54 -17.23
CA GLU A 333 18.54 44.37 -17.96
C GLU A 333 17.03 44.56 -18.20
N VAL A 334 16.66 44.88 -19.43
CA VAL A 334 15.25 45.01 -19.82
C VAL A 334 14.66 43.61 -19.73
N LYS A 335 14.00 43.33 -18.61
CA LYS A 335 13.28 42.08 -18.38
C LYS A 335 12.13 42.01 -19.38
N LEU A 336 12.37 41.34 -20.52
CA LEU A 336 11.34 41.09 -21.52
C LEU A 336 10.16 40.38 -20.84
N PRO A 337 8.91 40.75 -21.16
CA PRO A 337 7.75 40.08 -20.59
C PRO A 337 7.82 38.56 -20.90
N PRO A 338 7.37 37.71 -19.97
CA PRO A 338 7.36 36.27 -20.19
C PRO A 338 6.58 35.94 -21.45
N LYS A 339 7.21 35.18 -22.35
CA LYS A 339 6.58 34.76 -23.60
C LYS A 339 5.52 33.70 -23.28
N ILE A 340 4.28 34.02 -23.59
CA ILE A 340 3.14 33.09 -23.47
C ILE A 340 3.17 32.16 -24.67
N TYR A 341 3.17 30.84 -24.41
CA TYR A 341 3.12 29.84 -25.46
C TYR A 341 1.71 29.28 -25.56
N THR A 342 1.09 29.44 -26.73
CA THR A 342 -0.28 28.96 -26.97
C THR A 342 -0.23 27.79 -27.94
N VAL A 343 -0.65 26.61 -27.51
CA VAL A 343 -0.91 25.51 -28.46
C VAL A 343 -2.00 25.91 -29.43
N THR A 344 -1.92 25.39 -30.64
CA THR A 344 -2.87 25.68 -31.71
C THR A 344 -3.50 24.39 -32.20
N ASN A 345 -4.58 24.50 -32.97
CA ASN A 345 -5.17 23.36 -33.69
C ASN A 345 -5.59 22.21 -32.74
N ILE A 346 -6.13 22.57 -31.57
CA ILE A 346 -6.71 21.56 -30.69
C ILE A 346 -7.93 20.93 -31.37
N ALA A 347 -7.90 19.61 -31.54
CA ALA A 347 -8.95 18.84 -32.17
C ALA A 347 -9.20 17.57 -31.37
N SER A 348 -10.46 17.22 -31.19
CA SER A 348 -10.88 16.03 -30.46
C SER A 348 -11.71 15.13 -31.38
N LYS A 349 -11.37 13.84 -31.40
CA LYS A 349 -11.94 12.84 -32.31
C LYS A 349 -12.36 11.61 -31.51
N LEU A 350 -13.60 11.16 -31.71
CA LEU A 350 -14.04 9.88 -31.18
C LEU A 350 -13.32 8.73 -31.88
N LEU A 351 -12.69 7.84 -31.12
CA LEU A 351 -12.09 6.62 -31.65
C LEU A 351 -13.17 5.55 -31.86
N ALA A 352 -13.27 5.01 -33.07
CA ALA A 352 -14.26 3.99 -33.41
C ALA A 352 -14.12 2.77 -32.48
N GLY A 353 -15.25 2.32 -31.92
CA GLY A 353 -15.33 1.08 -31.14
C GLY A 353 -14.98 1.16 -29.64
N ASN A 354 -14.22 2.16 -29.20
CA ASN A 354 -13.54 2.07 -27.88
C ASN A 354 -13.99 3.04 -26.79
N ALA A 355 -15.12 3.75 -26.95
CA ALA A 355 -15.58 4.74 -25.96
C ALA A 355 -14.40 5.60 -25.44
N ALA A 356 -13.60 6.11 -26.36
CA ALA A 356 -12.38 6.87 -26.08
C ALA A 356 -12.30 8.06 -27.02
N ILE A 357 -11.73 9.16 -26.53
CA ILE A 357 -11.57 10.41 -27.27
C ILE A 357 -10.08 10.66 -27.46
N GLU A 358 -9.65 10.77 -28.72
CA GLU A 358 -8.32 11.26 -29.07
C GLU A 358 -8.34 12.78 -29.12
N ILE A 359 -7.54 13.43 -28.28
CA ILE A 359 -7.27 14.87 -28.34
C ILE A 359 -5.95 15.06 -29.04
N SER A 360 -5.87 15.97 -30.00
CA SER A 360 -4.65 16.33 -30.73
C SER A 360 -4.46 17.83 -30.76
N TRP A 361 -3.22 18.29 -30.80
CA TRP A 361 -2.86 19.71 -30.86
C TRP A 361 -1.51 19.92 -31.54
N GLU A 362 -1.20 21.15 -31.91
CA GLU A 362 0.07 21.55 -32.50
C GLU A 362 0.83 22.50 -31.58
N MET A 363 2.13 22.24 -31.43
CA MET A 363 3.01 23.08 -30.63
C MET A 363 3.55 24.29 -31.41
N PRO A 364 3.72 25.45 -30.74
CA PRO A 364 4.46 26.57 -31.30
C PRO A 364 5.87 26.15 -31.75
N ALA A 365 6.28 26.59 -32.94
CA ALA A 365 7.58 26.24 -33.52
C ALA A 365 8.78 26.82 -32.74
N ASP A 366 8.51 27.80 -31.89
CA ASP A 366 9.46 28.59 -31.11
C ASP A 366 9.50 28.19 -29.63
N ILE A 367 8.73 27.17 -29.22
CA ILE A 367 8.96 26.50 -27.93
C ILE A 367 10.35 25.88 -27.96
N ARG A 368 11.20 26.33 -27.03
CA ARG A 368 12.52 25.77 -26.76
C ARG A 368 12.66 25.59 -25.26
N GLY A 369 13.14 24.44 -24.84
CA GLY A 369 13.29 24.10 -23.41
C GLY A 369 12.15 23.23 -22.88
N PRO A 370 12.20 22.88 -21.59
CA PRO A 370 11.15 22.11 -20.93
C PRO A 370 9.86 22.93 -20.83
N PHE A 371 8.76 22.25 -21.00
CA PHE A 371 7.44 22.79 -20.75
C PHE A 371 6.56 21.67 -20.21
N MET A 372 5.58 22.03 -19.40
CA MET A 372 4.57 21.11 -18.91
C MET A 372 3.31 21.33 -19.74
N LEU A 373 2.66 20.24 -20.16
CA LEU A 373 1.34 20.31 -20.77
C LEU A 373 0.28 19.98 -19.72
N LEU A 374 -0.61 20.93 -19.52
CA LEU A 374 -1.79 20.78 -18.69
C LEU A 374 -2.97 20.47 -19.59
N LEU A 375 -3.48 19.24 -19.53
CA LEU A 375 -4.70 18.85 -20.22
C LEU A 375 -5.87 18.95 -19.24
N TYR A 376 -6.87 19.75 -19.60
CA TYR A 376 -8.11 19.92 -18.85
C TYR A 376 -9.27 19.27 -19.60
N ARG A 377 -10.19 18.69 -18.83
CA ARG A 377 -11.44 18.10 -19.32
C ARG A 377 -12.63 18.70 -18.59
N ALA A 378 -13.61 19.16 -19.34
CA ALA A 378 -14.84 19.80 -18.86
C ALA A 378 -16.09 19.08 -19.38
N LYS A 379 -17.16 19.03 -18.57
CA LYS A 379 -18.49 18.55 -19.00
C LYS A 379 -19.42 19.66 -19.49
N VAL A 380 -18.97 20.91 -19.40
CA VAL A 380 -19.70 22.12 -19.75
C VAL A 380 -18.83 22.94 -20.69
N GLU A 381 -19.46 23.70 -21.59
CA GLU A 381 -18.76 24.56 -22.53
C GLU A 381 -17.83 25.54 -21.81
N LEU A 382 -16.58 25.59 -22.26
CA LEU A 382 -15.55 26.50 -21.77
C LEU A 382 -15.84 27.92 -22.30
N SER A 383 -16.80 28.59 -21.68
CA SER A 383 -17.24 29.95 -22.04
C SER A 383 -16.54 31.05 -21.26
N SER A 384 -15.78 30.71 -20.21
CA SER A 384 -14.98 31.66 -19.41
C SER A 384 -13.78 30.97 -18.72
N PRO A 385 -12.60 31.63 -18.63
CA PRO A 385 -11.44 31.13 -17.89
C PRO A 385 -11.66 30.99 -16.37
N LEU A 386 -12.73 31.55 -15.81
CA LEU A 386 -13.00 31.53 -14.35
C LEU A 386 -13.53 30.20 -13.79
N LEU A 387 -13.74 29.17 -14.63
CA LEU A 387 -14.35 27.90 -14.22
C LEU A 387 -13.36 26.72 -14.25
N LEU A 388 -12.06 26.97 -14.07
CA LEU A 388 -11.01 25.95 -14.09
C LEU A 388 -10.99 24.98 -12.87
N GLY A 389 -11.79 25.24 -11.84
CA GLY A 389 -11.76 24.51 -10.56
C GLY A 389 -12.33 23.09 -10.57
N ASP A 390 -13.23 22.74 -11.51
CA ASP A 390 -13.94 21.43 -11.52
C ASP A 390 -13.36 20.41 -12.54
N PHE A 391 -12.12 20.62 -13.00
CA PHE A 391 -11.57 19.85 -14.12
C PHE A 391 -10.71 18.66 -13.70
N LEU A 392 -10.82 17.57 -14.48
CA LEU A 392 -9.92 16.44 -14.36
C LEU A 392 -8.54 16.85 -14.87
N TYR A 393 -7.57 16.96 -13.95
CA TYR A 393 -6.21 17.38 -14.22
C TYR A 393 -5.33 16.19 -14.61
N LYS A 394 -4.68 16.26 -15.77
CA LYS A 394 -3.60 15.32 -16.11
C LYS A 394 -2.40 16.06 -16.68
N SER A 395 -1.30 16.06 -15.94
CA SER A 395 0.00 16.53 -16.42
C SER A 395 0.60 15.51 -17.38
N ILE A 396 0.92 15.94 -18.59
CA ILE A 396 1.60 15.10 -19.59
C ILE A 396 3.03 15.62 -19.74
N SER A 397 4.00 14.77 -19.43
CA SER A 397 5.42 15.08 -19.62
C SER A 397 5.87 14.64 -21.04
N PRO A 398 6.34 15.55 -21.91
CA PRO A 398 6.59 15.28 -23.33
C PRO A 398 7.85 14.46 -23.64
N TYR A 399 8.45 13.76 -22.68
CA TYR A 399 9.71 13.01 -22.89
C TYR A 399 9.56 11.70 -23.67
N GLU A 400 8.35 11.27 -24.01
CA GLU A 400 8.13 10.09 -24.85
C GLU A 400 8.13 10.48 -26.35
N ASN A 401 9.28 10.27 -27.01
CA ASN A 401 9.47 10.27 -28.48
C ASN A 401 9.11 11.54 -29.27
N ILE A 402 10.06 12.49 -29.37
CA ILE A 402 9.99 13.58 -30.36
C ILE A 402 10.82 13.20 -31.59
N SER A 403 10.17 12.60 -32.59
CA SER A 403 10.69 12.55 -33.96
C SER A 403 9.86 13.48 -34.86
N GLY A 404 10.33 14.72 -35.07
CA GLY A 404 9.97 15.58 -36.20
C GLY A 404 8.52 16.05 -36.40
N THR A 405 7.52 15.50 -35.71
CA THR A 405 6.11 15.85 -35.89
C THR A 405 5.66 16.90 -34.87
N ARG A 406 5.14 18.03 -35.35
CA ARG A 406 4.60 19.12 -34.50
C ARG A 406 3.23 18.82 -33.90
N ARG A 407 2.60 17.72 -34.32
CA ARG A 407 1.30 17.27 -33.86
C ARG A 407 1.45 16.26 -32.75
N TYR A 408 0.82 16.55 -31.62
CA TYR A 408 0.76 15.71 -30.43
C TYR A 408 -0.66 15.17 -30.27
N SER A 409 -0.82 14.01 -29.63
CA SER A 409 -2.13 13.51 -29.24
C SER A 409 -2.13 12.79 -27.89
N PHE A 410 -3.30 12.72 -27.27
CA PHE A 410 -3.60 12.04 -26.02
C PHE A 410 -4.92 11.30 -26.16
N ILE A 411 -5.02 10.10 -25.60
CA ILE A 411 -6.25 9.29 -25.61
C ILE A 411 -6.89 9.33 -24.23
N ASP A 412 -8.07 9.96 -24.14
CA ASP A 412 -8.92 9.92 -22.95
C ASP A 412 -9.83 8.69 -23.02
N ILE A 413 -9.58 7.73 -22.12
CA ILE A 413 -10.34 6.49 -21.98
C ILE A 413 -11.39 6.57 -20.87
N ASP A 414 -11.38 7.62 -20.05
CA ASP A 414 -12.25 7.77 -18.88
C ASP A 414 -13.49 8.60 -19.23
N VAL A 415 -14.17 8.24 -20.32
CA VAL A 415 -15.29 9.02 -20.86
C VAL A 415 -16.62 8.29 -20.67
N VAL A 416 -17.54 8.96 -19.99
CA VAL A 416 -18.92 8.49 -19.81
C VAL A 416 -19.72 8.73 -21.09
N ARG A 417 -20.49 7.72 -21.53
CA ARG A 417 -21.37 7.83 -22.71
C ARG A 417 -22.42 8.91 -22.52
N GLU A 418 -22.87 9.49 -23.63
CA GLU A 418 -23.88 10.55 -23.68
C GLU A 418 -23.51 11.83 -22.91
N THR A 419 -22.27 11.94 -22.42
CA THR A 419 -21.75 13.14 -21.76
C THR A 419 -20.95 13.98 -22.76
N PRO A 420 -21.24 15.28 -22.91
CA PRO A 420 -20.42 16.17 -23.72
C PRO A 420 -19.10 16.45 -23.00
N TYR A 421 -17.98 16.29 -23.70
CA TYR A 421 -16.65 16.65 -23.21
C TYR A 421 -16.04 17.79 -24.02
N TYR A 422 -15.46 18.75 -23.33
CA TYR A 422 -14.62 19.82 -23.87
C TYR A 422 -13.21 19.67 -23.30
N TYR A 423 -12.21 19.96 -24.11
CA TYR A 423 -10.81 19.81 -23.74
C TYR A 423 -10.07 21.14 -23.89
N ALA A 424 -9.13 21.39 -22.99
CA ALA A 424 -8.17 22.48 -23.11
C ALA A 424 -6.75 21.98 -22.88
N VAL A 425 -5.81 22.53 -23.63
CA VAL A 425 -4.38 22.22 -23.49
C VAL A 425 -3.64 23.52 -23.24
N ILE A 426 -2.98 23.62 -22.08
CA ILE A 426 -2.21 24.80 -21.69
C ILE A 426 -0.75 24.41 -21.56
N VAL A 427 0.14 25.21 -22.13
CA VAL A 427 1.59 25.06 -21.96
C VAL A 427 2.00 25.87 -20.74
N ALA A 428 2.37 25.20 -19.67
CA ALA A 428 2.95 25.84 -18.49
C ALA A 428 4.48 25.83 -18.60
N ASN A 429 5.09 27.01 -18.60
CA ASN A 429 6.54 27.17 -18.49
C ASN A 429 6.87 27.77 -17.12
N GLY A 430 7.19 26.93 -16.14
CA GLY A 430 7.48 27.36 -14.76
C GLY A 430 6.23 27.66 -13.92
N THR A 431 6.29 28.70 -13.07
CA THR A 431 5.31 28.96 -11.99
C THR A 431 4.11 29.85 -12.34
N SER A 432 3.97 30.25 -13.60
CA SER A 432 2.90 31.16 -14.04
C SER A 432 2.03 30.45 -15.07
N SER A 433 1.17 29.56 -14.59
CA SER A 433 0.20 28.82 -15.42
C SER A 433 -1.20 29.46 -15.45
N MET A 434 -1.48 30.47 -14.62
CA MET A 434 -2.85 30.97 -14.45
C MET A 434 -3.27 32.09 -15.40
N ASP A 435 -2.35 32.87 -15.97
CA ASP A 435 -2.69 33.97 -16.89
C ASP A 435 -2.55 33.59 -18.37
N HIS A 436 -2.91 32.36 -18.75
CA HIS A 436 -3.00 32.00 -20.17
C HIS A 436 -4.39 32.33 -20.71
N PRO A 437 -4.52 33.28 -21.64
CA PRO A 437 -5.81 33.59 -22.24
C PRO A 437 -6.35 32.34 -22.94
N MET A 438 -7.53 31.90 -22.51
CA MET A 438 -8.28 30.82 -23.15
C MET A 438 -8.86 31.37 -24.45
N MET A 439 -8.39 30.85 -25.58
CA MET A 439 -8.79 31.25 -26.92
C MET A 439 -9.54 30.09 -27.60
N PRO A 440 -10.83 30.28 -27.94
CA PRO A 440 -11.64 29.23 -28.54
C PRO A 440 -11.03 28.72 -29.84
N GLN A 441 -11.03 27.39 -30.03
CA GLN A 441 -10.42 26.69 -31.17
C GLN A 441 -8.89 26.80 -31.28
N VAL A 442 -8.24 27.44 -30.31
CA VAL A 442 -6.78 27.58 -30.27
C VAL A 442 -6.23 26.64 -29.21
N ASN A 443 -6.51 26.93 -27.93
CA ASN A 443 -6.06 26.14 -26.79
C ASN A 443 -7.20 25.44 -26.04
N TYR A 444 -8.44 25.57 -26.50
CA TYR A 444 -9.56 24.72 -26.08
C TYR A 444 -10.56 24.44 -27.20
N SER A 445 -11.24 23.29 -27.12
CA SER A 445 -12.27 22.86 -28.06
C SER A 445 -13.60 23.58 -27.78
N THR A 446 -14.23 24.19 -28.79
CA THR A 446 -15.59 24.74 -28.63
C THR A 446 -16.69 23.74 -28.98
N ASN A 447 -16.34 22.65 -29.66
CA ASN A 447 -17.28 21.59 -29.99
C ASN A 447 -17.13 20.47 -28.98
N ALA A 448 -18.24 20.10 -28.31
CA ALA A 448 -18.26 18.94 -27.45
C ALA A 448 -18.03 17.66 -28.26
N VAL A 449 -17.28 16.72 -27.70
CA VAL A 449 -17.27 15.34 -28.18
C VAL A 449 -18.18 14.52 -27.29
N ILE A 450 -19.20 13.93 -27.90
CA ILE A 450 -20.17 13.06 -27.23
C ILE A 450 -19.89 11.64 -27.67
N VAL A 451 -19.61 10.76 -26.71
CA VAL A 451 -19.51 9.32 -26.96
C VAL A 451 -20.94 8.77 -27.11
N PRO A 452 -21.37 8.31 -28.29
CA PRO A 452 -22.73 7.87 -28.50
C PRO A 452 -23.03 6.63 -27.66
N LYS A 453 -24.27 6.52 -27.19
CA LYS A 453 -24.78 5.27 -26.66
C LYS A 453 -24.75 4.22 -27.76
N ILE A 454 -24.09 3.10 -27.50
CA ILE A 454 -24.18 1.96 -28.41
C ILE A 454 -25.65 1.53 -28.41
N PRO A 455 -26.35 1.59 -29.57
CA PRO A 455 -27.70 1.10 -29.64
C PRO A 455 -27.65 -0.39 -29.28
N ILE A 456 -28.27 -0.74 -28.16
CA ILE A 456 -28.54 -2.14 -27.86
C ILE A 456 -29.62 -2.52 -28.88
N THR A 457 -29.23 -3.12 -30.00
CA THR A 457 -30.17 -3.73 -30.93
C THR A 457 -30.78 -4.95 -30.25
N THR A 458 -31.79 -4.73 -29.41
CA THR A 458 -32.77 -5.73 -29.02
C THR A 458 -33.67 -5.98 -30.22
N ASN A 459 -33.17 -6.75 -31.20
CA ASN A 459 -33.93 -7.53 -32.17
C ASN A 459 -32.93 -8.25 -33.09
N ILE A 460 -32.43 -9.41 -32.66
CA ILE A 460 -31.95 -10.43 -33.58
C ILE A 460 -33.04 -11.50 -33.59
N VAL A 461 -33.97 -11.36 -34.55
CA VAL A 461 -34.76 -12.48 -35.04
C VAL A 461 -33.77 -13.40 -35.75
N VAL A 462 -33.53 -14.54 -35.12
CA VAL A 462 -32.82 -15.68 -35.67
C VAL A 462 -33.68 -16.23 -36.78
N GLU A 463 -33.28 -16.07 -38.04
CA GLU A 463 -33.35 -17.11 -39.08
C GLU A 463 -32.81 -16.63 -40.44
N THR A 464 -32.08 -17.53 -41.10
CA THR A 464 -31.73 -17.57 -42.54
C THR A 464 -30.57 -16.76 -43.15
N ASN A 465 -29.77 -15.96 -42.42
CA ASN A 465 -28.53 -15.38 -42.98
C ASN A 465 -27.20 -15.95 -42.43
N TYR A 466 -27.26 -16.96 -41.55
CA TYR A 466 -26.10 -17.52 -40.84
C TYR A 466 -25.34 -18.63 -41.60
N VAL A 467 -25.59 -18.83 -42.91
CA VAL A 467 -24.90 -19.90 -43.68
C VAL A 467 -24.00 -19.34 -44.78
N MET A 468 -24.33 -18.20 -45.39
CA MET A 468 -23.47 -17.61 -46.43
C MET A 468 -22.31 -16.76 -45.87
N ALA A 469 -22.51 -16.02 -44.78
CA ALA A 469 -21.45 -15.19 -44.19
C ALA A 469 -20.37 -16.04 -43.48
N THR A 470 -20.77 -17.17 -42.90
CA THR A 470 -19.89 -18.13 -42.21
C THR A 470 -19.00 -18.84 -43.22
N ASN A 471 -19.50 -19.20 -44.40
CA ASN A 471 -18.69 -19.88 -45.42
C ASN A 471 -17.69 -18.94 -46.12
N MET A 472 -18.00 -17.65 -46.29
CA MET A 472 -17.05 -16.68 -46.86
C MET A 472 -16.03 -16.17 -45.85
N SER A 473 -16.41 -15.96 -44.58
CA SER A 473 -15.46 -15.56 -43.53
C SER A 473 -14.53 -16.70 -43.12
N THR A 474 -15.01 -17.95 -43.07
CA THR A 474 -14.17 -19.10 -42.68
C THR A 474 -13.09 -19.40 -43.71
N ASN A 475 -13.36 -19.23 -45.02
CA ASN A 475 -12.35 -19.46 -46.07
C ASN A 475 -11.34 -18.31 -46.24
N TYR A 476 -11.73 -17.07 -45.92
CA TYR A 476 -10.81 -15.93 -45.95
C TYR A 476 -9.93 -15.87 -44.70
N TYR A 477 -10.50 -16.13 -43.51
CA TYR A 477 -9.73 -16.14 -42.26
C TYR A 477 -8.82 -17.36 -42.13
N SER A 478 -9.23 -18.55 -42.58
CA SER A 478 -8.38 -19.75 -42.47
C SER A 478 -7.13 -19.64 -43.34
N ASN A 479 -7.24 -19.13 -44.56
CA ASN A 479 -6.11 -19.02 -45.49
C ASN A 479 -5.17 -17.85 -45.14
N VAL A 480 -5.70 -16.70 -44.70
CA VAL A 480 -4.85 -15.54 -44.34
C VAL A 480 -4.20 -15.73 -42.96
N GLN A 481 -4.87 -16.34 -41.98
CA GLN A 481 -4.23 -16.64 -40.69
C GLN A 481 -3.22 -17.79 -40.80
N ALA A 482 -3.47 -18.83 -41.59
CA ALA A 482 -2.52 -19.94 -41.72
C ALA A 482 -1.18 -19.49 -42.36
N ILE A 483 -1.21 -18.63 -43.37
CA ILE A 483 0.02 -18.22 -44.07
C ILE A 483 0.81 -17.17 -43.28
N THR A 484 0.12 -16.17 -42.71
CA THR A 484 0.80 -15.06 -42.03
C THR A 484 1.25 -15.44 -40.63
N LEU A 485 0.48 -16.26 -39.90
CA LEU A 485 0.85 -16.69 -38.56
C LEU A 485 1.93 -17.77 -38.60
N THR A 486 1.90 -18.72 -39.55
CA THR A 486 2.94 -19.74 -39.66
C THR A 486 4.30 -19.13 -40.00
N ASN A 487 4.33 -18.11 -40.87
CA ASN A 487 5.58 -17.45 -41.23
C ASN A 487 6.12 -16.59 -40.07
N VAL A 488 5.26 -15.80 -39.40
CA VAL A 488 5.68 -14.98 -38.26
C VAL A 488 6.10 -15.86 -37.06
N VAL A 489 5.38 -16.95 -36.79
CA VAL A 489 5.73 -17.88 -35.71
C VAL A 489 7.02 -18.64 -36.06
N ASN A 490 7.18 -19.15 -37.28
CA ASN A 490 8.41 -19.86 -37.64
C ASN A 490 9.62 -18.93 -37.63
N GLU A 491 9.52 -17.71 -38.13
CA GLU A 491 10.67 -16.81 -38.20
C GLU A 491 10.98 -16.17 -36.84
N THR A 492 9.96 -15.81 -36.05
CA THR A 492 10.15 -15.15 -34.75
C THR A 492 10.46 -16.16 -33.65
N VAL A 493 9.74 -17.28 -33.58
CA VAL A 493 9.95 -18.29 -32.54
C VAL A 493 11.21 -19.09 -32.83
N THR A 494 11.41 -19.58 -34.06
CA THR A 494 12.59 -20.41 -34.33
C THR A 494 13.87 -19.58 -34.23
N ASN A 495 13.92 -18.36 -34.77
CA ASN A 495 15.16 -17.59 -34.74
C ASN A 495 15.42 -16.93 -33.38
N ASN A 496 14.40 -16.38 -32.69
CA ASN A 496 14.66 -15.73 -31.41
C ASN A 496 14.67 -16.70 -30.24
N VAL A 497 13.80 -17.71 -30.21
CA VAL A 497 13.75 -18.63 -29.08
C VAL A 497 14.87 -19.65 -29.18
N THR A 498 15.11 -20.25 -30.35
CA THR A 498 16.20 -21.23 -30.48
C THR A 498 17.56 -20.58 -30.29
N ASN A 499 17.82 -19.40 -30.87
CA ASN A 499 19.14 -18.77 -30.71
C ASN A 499 19.32 -18.22 -29.29
N ASN A 500 18.31 -17.61 -28.67
CA ASN A 500 18.47 -17.12 -27.30
C ASN A 500 18.54 -18.26 -26.28
N ILE A 501 17.74 -19.32 -26.42
CA ILE A 501 17.84 -20.48 -25.52
C ILE A 501 19.17 -21.20 -25.74
N THR A 502 19.61 -21.40 -26.99
CA THR A 502 20.91 -22.06 -27.26
C THR A 502 22.06 -21.23 -26.72
N ASN A 503 22.04 -19.90 -26.86
CA ASN A 503 23.08 -19.02 -26.33
C ASN A 503 23.06 -18.98 -24.80
N VAL A 504 21.89 -18.86 -24.18
CA VAL A 504 21.75 -18.88 -22.71
C VAL A 504 22.16 -20.23 -22.14
N PHE A 505 21.73 -21.33 -22.76
CA PHE A 505 22.04 -22.67 -22.30
C PHE A 505 23.52 -23.01 -22.51
N THR A 506 24.11 -22.64 -23.65
CA THR A 506 25.55 -22.83 -23.90
C THR A 506 26.37 -22.00 -22.93
N ASN A 507 26.05 -20.72 -22.75
CA ASN A 507 26.79 -19.87 -21.79
C ASN A 507 26.61 -20.34 -20.34
N PHE A 508 25.41 -20.78 -19.96
CA PHE A 508 25.14 -21.31 -18.63
C PHE A 508 25.90 -22.61 -18.38
N VAL A 509 25.78 -23.59 -19.30
CA VAL A 509 26.46 -24.88 -19.17
C VAL A 509 27.97 -24.68 -19.22
N THR A 510 28.51 -23.93 -20.17
CA THR A 510 29.96 -23.72 -20.27
C THR A 510 30.49 -23.00 -19.04
N ASN A 511 29.86 -21.92 -18.57
CA ASN A 511 30.38 -21.17 -17.43
C ASN A 511 30.21 -21.93 -16.11
N VAL A 512 29.01 -22.47 -15.84
CA VAL A 512 28.74 -23.18 -14.59
C VAL A 512 29.51 -24.49 -14.53
N VAL A 513 29.52 -25.28 -15.60
CA VAL A 513 30.28 -26.54 -15.59
C VAL A 513 31.77 -26.26 -15.49
N THR A 514 32.32 -25.29 -16.23
CA THR A 514 33.76 -24.99 -16.15
C THR A 514 34.14 -24.46 -14.77
N GLU A 515 33.36 -23.57 -14.18
CA GLU A 515 33.65 -23.00 -12.87
C GLU A 515 33.48 -24.03 -11.75
N VAL A 516 32.41 -24.82 -11.78
CA VAL A 516 32.17 -25.88 -10.78
C VAL A 516 33.21 -27.00 -10.92
N PHE A 517 33.53 -27.47 -12.13
CA PHE A 517 34.57 -28.48 -12.31
C PHE A 517 35.95 -27.95 -11.94
N THR A 518 36.30 -26.73 -12.33
CA THR A 518 37.60 -26.15 -11.97
C THR A 518 37.72 -26.00 -10.47
N ASN A 519 36.66 -25.55 -9.79
CA ASN A 519 36.66 -25.42 -8.33
C ASN A 519 36.68 -26.78 -7.63
N ILE A 520 35.93 -27.78 -8.10
CA ILE A 520 35.96 -29.14 -7.54
C ILE A 520 37.33 -29.78 -7.74
N VAL A 521 37.89 -29.72 -8.95
CA VAL A 521 39.21 -30.31 -9.25
C VAL A 521 40.32 -29.61 -8.48
N THR A 522 40.29 -28.28 -8.38
CA THR A 522 41.30 -27.52 -7.63
C THR A 522 41.21 -27.78 -6.11
N ASN A 523 39.99 -27.91 -5.58
CA ASN A 523 39.77 -28.20 -4.16
C ASN A 523 40.06 -29.66 -3.80
N TYR A 524 39.82 -30.62 -4.70
CA TYR A 524 40.17 -32.03 -4.46
C TYR A 524 41.65 -32.33 -4.66
N ALA A 525 42.34 -31.60 -5.56
CA ALA A 525 43.78 -31.76 -5.77
C ALA A 525 44.64 -31.22 -4.60
N THR A 526 44.04 -30.49 -3.66
CA THR A 526 44.75 -29.88 -2.51
C THR A 526 44.43 -30.53 -1.16
N VAL A 527 43.65 -31.61 -1.10
CA VAL A 527 43.36 -32.32 0.16
C VAL A 527 44.54 -33.24 0.53
N PRO A 528 45.25 -33.00 1.65
CA PRO A 528 46.24 -33.95 2.16
C PRO A 528 45.53 -35.23 2.58
N ALA A 529 46.03 -36.38 2.12
CA ALA A 529 45.45 -37.68 2.39
C ALA A 529 45.37 -37.95 3.91
N GLY A 530 44.18 -37.79 4.50
CA GLY A 530 43.95 -38.18 5.89
C GLY A 530 42.85 -37.45 6.65
N SER A 531 41.59 -37.51 6.21
CA SER A 531 40.46 -37.48 7.16
C SER A 531 39.18 -38.03 6.54
N THR A 532 38.66 -39.13 7.11
CA THR A 532 37.34 -39.69 6.80
C THR A 532 36.44 -39.51 8.01
N ASN A 533 35.56 -38.51 7.98
CA ASN A 533 34.39 -38.45 8.85
C ASN A 533 33.28 -37.69 8.13
N ILE A 534 32.41 -38.44 7.45
CA ILE A 534 31.18 -37.93 6.85
C ILE A 534 30.03 -38.42 7.73
N VAL A 535 29.32 -37.49 8.36
CA VAL A 535 28.09 -37.76 9.12
C VAL A 535 26.94 -37.96 8.12
N PRO A 536 26.16 -39.05 8.23
CA PRO A 536 25.06 -39.32 7.30
C PRO A 536 23.89 -38.37 7.56
N VAL A 537 23.41 -37.70 6.50
CA VAL A 537 22.18 -36.91 6.51
C VAL A 537 20.99 -37.89 6.52
N ALA A 538 20.13 -37.77 7.53
CA ALA A 538 18.97 -38.65 7.69
C ALA A 538 17.97 -38.49 6.54
N PRO A 539 17.36 -39.58 6.04
CA PRO A 539 16.40 -39.53 4.95
C PRO A 539 15.12 -38.78 5.36
N MET A 540 14.66 -37.91 4.46
CA MET A 540 13.42 -37.14 4.59
C MET A 540 12.22 -38.10 4.56
N VAL A 541 11.49 -38.21 5.68
CA VAL A 541 10.31 -39.07 5.81
C VAL A 541 9.19 -38.52 4.93
N VAL A 542 8.79 -39.29 3.91
CA VAL A 542 7.64 -38.97 3.05
C VAL A 542 6.36 -39.21 3.84
N ALA A 543 5.56 -38.17 4.06
CA ALA A 543 4.27 -38.29 4.75
C ALA A 543 3.30 -39.16 3.92
N PRO A 544 2.44 -39.96 4.57
CA PRO A 544 1.44 -40.76 3.87
C PRO A 544 0.47 -39.86 3.07
N PRO A 545 -0.07 -40.35 1.93
CA PRO A 545 -1.03 -39.60 1.12
C PRO A 545 -2.29 -39.29 1.94
N VAL A 546 -2.69 -38.03 1.94
CA VAL A 546 -3.94 -37.58 2.58
C VAL A 546 -5.12 -38.06 1.73
N THR A 547 -6.05 -38.79 2.33
CA THR A 547 -7.34 -39.15 1.71
C THR A 547 -8.47 -38.33 2.33
N ILE A 548 -9.40 -37.85 1.50
CA ILE A 548 -10.62 -37.18 1.96
C ILE A 548 -11.73 -38.23 2.03
N ASP A 549 -11.94 -38.77 3.23
CA ASP A 549 -13.06 -39.66 3.56
C ASP A 549 -14.09 -38.89 4.40
N GLY A 550 -15.30 -38.68 3.84
CA GLY A 550 -16.43 -38.04 4.54
C GLY A 550 -16.87 -36.69 3.97
N ASP A 551 -17.58 -35.93 4.81
CA ASP A 551 -18.13 -34.61 4.49
C ASP A 551 -17.00 -33.59 4.23
N ILE A 552 -16.96 -33.07 3.00
CA ILE A 552 -15.91 -32.14 2.55
C ILE A 552 -15.97 -30.78 3.26
N ASP A 553 -17.16 -30.34 3.68
CA ASP A 553 -17.33 -29.08 4.42
C ASP A 553 -16.72 -29.23 5.82
N LEU A 554 -16.94 -30.39 6.45
CA LEU A 554 -16.33 -30.74 7.73
C LEU A 554 -14.81 -30.91 7.58
N PHE A 555 -14.34 -31.51 6.48
CA PHE A 555 -12.91 -31.65 6.17
C PHE A 555 -12.23 -30.27 6.10
N VAL A 556 -12.74 -29.35 5.28
CA VAL A 556 -12.20 -27.98 5.16
C VAL A 556 -12.20 -27.27 6.51
N LYS A 557 -13.29 -27.38 7.28
CA LYS A 557 -13.38 -26.79 8.63
C LYS A 557 -12.33 -27.38 9.59
N ASN A 558 -12.12 -28.69 9.56
CA ASN A 558 -11.14 -29.39 10.39
C ASN A 558 -9.70 -29.06 9.97
N THR A 559 -9.42 -28.90 8.69
CA THR A 559 -8.11 -28.45 8.20
C THR A 559 -7.80 -27.03 8.69
N ILE A 560 -8.77 -26.11 8.60
CA ILE A 560 -8.59 -24.72 9.06
C ILE A 560 -8.36 -24.69 10.59
N THR A 561 -9.22 -25.36 11.37
CA THR A 561 -9.14 -25.36 12.83
C THR A 561 -7.97 -26.20 13.38
N GLY A 562 -7.69 -27.34 12.75
CA GLY A 562 -6.73 -28.33 13.21
C GLY A 562 -5.30 -28.11 12.71
N ARG A 563 -5.11 -27.50 11.54
CA ARG A 563 -3.79 -27.29 10.93
C ARG A 563 -3.43 -25.80 10.81
N PHE A 564 -4.27 -25.00 10.14
CA PHE A 564 -3.95 -23.60 9.85
C PHE A 564 -3.73 -22.78 11.13
N TYR A 565 -4.70 -22.79 12.06
CA TYR A 565 -4.57 -22.04 13.32
C TYR A 565 -3.49 -22.59 14.28
N LYS A 566 -2.95 -23.79 14.01
CA LYS A 566 -1.80 -24.35 14.73
C LYS A 566 -0.46 -24.05 14.08
N GLY A 567 -0.44 -23.23 13.01
CA GLY A 567 0.79 -22.87 12.29
C GLY A 567 1.30 -23.94 11.32
N LEU A 568 0.54 -25.01 11.08
CA LEU A 568 0.92 -26.10 10.16
C LEU A 568 0.55 -25.76 8.71
N TYR A 569 1.05 -24.64 8.21
CA TYR A 569 0.61 -24.05 6.94
C TYR A 569 0.87 -24.92 5.71
N ARG A 570 1.96 -25.69 5.70
CA ARG A 570 2.28 -26.58 4.58
C ARG A 570 1.29 -27.76 4.49
N GLU A 571 0.94 -28.36 5.63
CA GLU A 571 -0.06 -29.43 5.71
C GLU A 571 -1.45 -28.89 5.37
N ALA A 572 -1.81 -27.73 5.94
CA ALA A 572 -3.06 -27.06 5.64
C ALA A 572 -3.20 -26.72 4.15
N ALA A 573 -2.13 -26.21 3.51
CA ALA A 573 -2.15 -25.91 2.07
C ALA A 573 -2.37 -27.16 1.22
N ALA A 574 -1.74 -28.28 1.56
CA ALA A 574 -1.91 -29.55 0.85
C ALA A 574 -3.34 -30.08 0.98
N GLU A 575 -3.87 -30.12 2.21
CA GLU A 575 -5.25 -30.56 2.49
C GLU A 575 -6.29 -29.66 1.80
N LEU A 576 -6.15 -28.34 1.89
CA LEU A 576 -7.08 -27.39 1.26
C LEU A 576 -7.02 -27.44 -0.27
N SER A 577 -5.83 -27.64 -0.85
CA SER A 577 -5.70 -27.83 -2.31
C SER A 577 -6.42 -29.09 -2.77
N LEU A 578 -6.25 -30.20 -2.04
CA LEU A 578 -6.94 -31.47 -2.32
C LEU A 578 -8.46 -31.32 -2.18
N ALA A 579 -8.94 -30.57 -1.18
CA ALA A 579 -10.37 -30.30 -1.03
C ALA A 579 -10.90 -29.54 -2.26
N LEU A 580 -10.20 -28.50 -2.72
CA LEU A 580 -10.60 -27.69 -3.87
C LEU A 580 -10.68 -28.45 -5.20
N GLU A 581 -10.04 -29.61 -5.32
CA GLU A 581 -10.22 -30.51 -6.48
C GLU A 581 -11.62 -31.11 -6.56
N ARG A 582 -12.33 -31.21 -5.41
CA ARG A 582 -13.71 -31.72 -5.29
C ARG A 582 -14.72 -30.60 -5.00
N ARG A 583 -14.42 -29.37 -5.41
CA ARG A 583 -15.23 -28.17 -5.11
C ARG A 583 -16.69 -28.25 -5.54
N ASP A 584 -17.00 -29.07 -6.53
CA ASP A 584 -18.35 -29.36 -7.06
C ASP A 584 -19.22 -30.12 -6.06
N THR A 585 -18.61 -30.76 -5.06
CA THR A 585 -19.31 -31.46 -3.95
C THR A 585 -19.44 -30.63 -2.68
N MET A 586 -18.85 -29.42 -2.64
CA MET A 586 -18.85 -28.55 -1.47
C MET A 586 -20.13 -27.73 -1.34
N GLY A 587 -20.50 -27.37 -0.11
CA GLY A 587 -21.53 -26.36 0.15
C GLY A 587 -21.15 -25.00 -0.44
N THR A 588 -22.13 -24.15 -0.74
CA THR A 588 -21.93 -22.87 -1.47
C THR A 588 -20.80 -22.00 -0.90
N ASN A 589 -20.64 -21.95 0.43
CA ASN A 589 -19.64 -21.12 1.10
C ASN A 589 -18.27 -21.80 1.35
N THR A 590 -18.17 -23.12 1.17
CA THR A 590 -16.97 -23.88 1.54
C THR A 590 -15.80 -23.68 0.58
N PRO A 591 -15.98 -23.64 -0.76
CA PRO A 591 -14.88 -23.33 -1.68
C PRO A 591 -14.22 -21.99 -1.34
N TYR A 592 -15.02 -21.05 -0.82
CA TYR A 592 -14.58 -19.68 -0.54
C TYR A 592 -13.60 -19.68 0.64
N ARG A 593 -14.00 -20.36 1.72
CA ARG A 593 -13.15 -20.58 2.89
C ARG A 593 -11.90 -21.36 2.51
N ALA A 594 -12.02 -22.38 1.68
CA ALA A 594 -10.87 -23.17 1.23
C ALA A 594 -9.87 -22.32 0.44
N TYR A 595 -10.32 -21.53 -0.55
CA TYR A 595 -9.45 -20.64 -1.32
C TYR A 595 -8.82 -19.53 -0.46
N LEU A 596 -9.59 -18.87 0.41
CA LEU A 596 -9.09 -17.82 1.29
C LEU A 596 -7.98 -18.33 2.21
N PHE A 597 -8.23 -19.45 2.90
CA PHE A 597 -7.24 -20.01 3.82
C PHE A 597 -6.05 -20.65 3.08
N LEU A 598 -6.25 -21.20 1.89
CA LEU A 598 -5.14 -21.67 1.04
C LEU A 598 -4.23 -20.51 0.64
N ALA A 599 -4.80 -19.39 0.20
CA ALA A 599 -4.03 -18.19 -0.16
C ALA A 599 -3.24 -17.66 1.04
N ARG A 600 -3.84 -17.67 2.22
CA ARG A 600 -3.17 -17.30 3.48
C ARG A 600 -2.07 -18.28 3.89
N CYS A 601 -2.24 -19.59 3.67
CA CYS A 601 -1.16 -20.56 3.89
C CYS A 601 0.08 -20.22 3.04
N TYR A 602 -0.11 -19.90 1.76
CA TYR A 602 1.00 -19.52 0.89
C TYR A 602 1.65 -18.19 1.31
N LEU A 603 0.87 -17.23 1.83
CA LEU A 603 1.40 -15.99 2.40
C LEU A 603 2.33 -16.28 3.60
N GLU A 604 1.90 -17.14 4.53
CA GLU A 604 2.70 -17.49 5.70
C GLU A 604 3.97 -18.28 5.33
N LEU A 605 3.87 -19.15 4.32
CA LEU A 605 5.01 -19.87 3.74
C LEU A 605 5.94 -18.99 2.90
N LYS A 606 5.65 -17.69 2.76
CA LYS A 606 6.39 -16.71 1.93
C LYS A 606 6.40 -17.07 0.44
N ASP A 607 5.47 -17.90 -0.02
CA ASP A 607 5.20 -18.15 -1.43
C ASP A 607 4.18 -17.14 -1.96
N TYR A 608 4.61 -15.89 -2.05
CA TYR A 608 3.74 -14.77 -2.42
C TYR A 608 3.13 -14.92 -3.82
N ARG A 609 3.82 -15.61 -4.74
CA ARG A 609 3.33 -15.85 -6.09
C ARG A 609 2.11 -16.75 -6.08
N GLN A 610 2.18 -17.88 -5.36
CA GLN A 610 1.04 -18.79 -5.23
C GLN A 610 -0.09 -18.15 -4.42
N SER A 611 0.24 -17.39 -3.39
CA SER A 611 -0.76 -16.65 -2.59
C SER A 611 -1.57 -15.70 -3.45
N LEU A 612 -0.91 -14.85 -4.25
CA LEU A 612 -1.59 -13.89 -5.13
C LEU A 612 -2.40 -14.59 -6.22
N ALA A 613 -1.86 -15.65 -6.83
CA ALA A 613 -2.58 -16.45 -7.83
C ALA A 613 -3.86 -17.05 -7.23
N THR A 614 -3.80 -17.54 -5.99
CA THR A 614 -4.94 -18.12 -5.28
C THR A 614 -6.01 -17.06 -4.99
N PHE A 615 -5.63 -15.84 -4.56
CA PHE A 615 -6.59 -14.75 -4.39
C PHE A 615 -7.25 -14.28 -5.70
N VAL A 616 -6.51 -14.27 -6.82
CA VAL A 616 -7.08 -14.00 -8.14
C VAL A 616 -8.11 -15.08 -8.52
N MET A 617 -7.81 -16.35 -8.22
CA MET A 617 -8.76 -17.45 -8.44
C MET A 617 -10.00 -17.33 -7.55
N LEU A 618 -9.84 -16.93 -6.28
CA LEU A 618 -10.95 -16.69 -5.36
C LEU A 618 -11.96 -15.69 -5.96
N ARG A 619 -11.50 -14.54 -6.49
CA ARG A 619 -12.40 -13.56 -7.14
C ARG A 619 -13.14 -14.12 -8.35
N LYS A 620 -12.47 -14.95 -9.15
CA LYS A 620 -13.05 -15.52 -10.38
C LYS A 620 -14.09 -16.58 -10.09
N VAL A 621 -13.82 -17.43 -9.10
CA VAL A 621 -14.70 -18.54 -8.74
C VAL A 621 -15.87 -18.05 -7.90
N VAL A 622 -15.71 -16.89 -7.23
CA VAL A 622 -16.63 -16.39 -6.21
C VAL A 622 -16.82 -14.87 -6.29
N PRO A 623 -17.60 -14.39 -7.26
CA PRO A 623 -17.84 -12.95 -7.39
C PRO A 623 -18.59 -12.35 -6.19
N ASP A 624 -19.43 -13.14 -5.50
CA ASP A 624 -20.27 -12.67 -4.40
C ASP A 624 -19.56 -12.64 -3.03
N TYR A 625 -18.28 -13.01 -2.96
CA TYR A 625 -17.51 -12.95 -1.72
C TYR A 625 -17.23 -11.49 -1.31
N PRO A 626 -17.20 -11.16 0.00
CA PRO A 626 -16.76 -9.85 0.50
C PRO A 626 -15.38 -9.47 -0.08
N GLN A 627 -15.39 -8.57 -1.08
CA GLN A 627 -14.19 -8.23 -1.84
C GLN A 627 -13.19 -7.45 -0.98
N ASP A 628 -13.68 -6.71 0.01
CA ASP A 628 -12.89 -5.99 1.01
C ASP A 628 -11.93 -6.91 1.80
N GLU A 629 -12.37 -8.10 2.19
CA GLU A 629 -11.49 -9.06 2.87
C GLU A 629 -10.42 -9.60 1.91
N VAL A 630 -10.77 -9.86 0.65
CA VAL A 630 -9.82 -10.33 -0.38
C VAL A 630 -8.79 -9.23 -0.70
N ASP A 631 -9.25 -7.99 -0.85
CA ASP A 631 -8.43 -6.80 -1.07
C ASP A 631 -7.42 -6.63 0.08
N PHE A 632 -7.89 -6.68 1.33
CA PHE A 632 -7.04 -6.58 2.51
C PHE A 632 -5.91 -7.61 2.51
N TRP A 633 -6.21 -8.89 2.25
CA TRP A 633 -5.19 -9.93 2.24
C TRP A 633 -4.27 -9.85 1.02
N GLN A 634 -4.77 -9.44 -0.15
CA GLN A 634 -3.93 -9.20 -1.33
C GLN A 634 -2.93 -8.08 -1.08
N GLU A 635 -3.33 -6.99 -0.42
CA GLU A 635 -2.42 -5.91 -0.02
C GLU A 635 -1.32 -6.42 0.92
N LYS A 636 -1.65 -7.30 1.87
CA LYS A 636 -0.65 -7.94 2.74
C LYS A 636 0.38 -8.75 1.94
N VAL A 637 -0.05 -9.49 0.91
CA VAL A 637 0.86 -10.23 0.01
C VAL A 637 1.77 -9.26 -0.75
N ILE A 638 1.21 -8.17 -1.30
CA ILE A 638 1.98 -7.15 -2.03
C ILE A 638 3.00 -6.47 -1.12
N ALA A 639 2.62 -6.13 0.11
CA ALA A 639 3.54 -5.58 1.10
C ALA A 639 4.69 -6.54 1.42
N GLY A 640 4.42 -7.84 1.57
CA GLY A 640 5.44 -8.86 1.78
C GLY A 640 6.40 -9.01 0.59
N ILE A 641 5.91 -8.86 -0.65
CA ILE A 641 6.77 -8.84 -1.84
C ILE A 641 7.70 -7.63 -1.82
N ARG A 642 7.18 -6.44 -1.48
CA ARG A 642 7.97 -5.21 -1.40
C ARG A 642 9.09 -5.33 -0.37
N SER A 643 8.79 -5.83 0.83
CA SER A 643 9.79 -5.99 1.89
C SER A 643 10.91 -6.97 1.51
N VAL A 644 10.60 -8.06 0.80
CA VAL A 644 11.65 -9.00 0.33
C VAL A 644 12.51 -8.38 -0.76
N LYS A 645 11.93 -7.55 -1.63
CA LYS A 645 12.69 -6.83 -2.67
C LYS A 645 13.64 -5.82 -2.05
N GLU A 646 13.21 -5.10 -1.02
CA GLU A 646 14.03 -4.16 -0.27
C GLU A 646 15.18 -4.86 0.47
N LEU A 647 14.97 -6.05 1.05
CA LEU A 647 16.03 -6.84 1.68
C LEU A 647 17.08 -7.40 0.71
N ARG A 648 16.75 -7.51 -0.58
CA ARG A 648 17.69 -7.98 -1.62
C ARG A 648 18.50 -6.87 -2.27
N GLN A 649 18.11 -5.62 -2.05
CA GLN A 649 18.82 -4.42 -2.52
C GLN A 649 19.77 -3.94 -1.42
#